data_AF-A0A224YDN7-F1
#
_entry.id   AF-A0A224YDN7-F1
#
_cell.length_a   1.000
_cell.length_b   1.000
_cell.length_c   1.000
_cell.angle_alpha   90.00
_cell.angle_beta   90.00
_cell.angle_gamma   90.00
#
_symmetry.space_group_name_H-M   'P 1'
#
loop_
_entity.id
_entity.type
_entity.pdbx_description
1 polymer ?
#
loop_
_entity_poly.entity_id
_entity_poly.type
_entity_poly.pdbx_seq_one_letter_code
_entity_poly.pdbx_strand_id
1 'polypeptide(L)'
;MEGCTYQTLSRLLLAVLVAISTVRLSQFGAYALYEDQAGKLDWRQRFIGKPLFVYADHSSVGSNQRIVVATEKNVLASLNTRNGALTWRQVLEHDGSMHAVSSSGDLITVSGNAPYVRAWDVHTGVLQWEKTLPHSSAPLVRYDVNSLASELTAVEVHPGSHVVATIYNLQNGEMKTSPVVSAPWITDRTDCRLVEHKYLACLDAKASTIRVMALGESAAFRDVPLSSLGIQLDDPTAVPVLQPIQGPTRAHEDSYLALRMPDRGFALLRITKTGVRLAKMFPNATHLVSMGDGWQITRKPQENTASSTGDETPYIGVVEQLENGISKVFIYELGGNWQQKEDSEGQFAIPPTMANADSIHLLPFLLKDLKQAYKILVVTEDDAILLFHQQGRLLWTREEALASVLGAQFIDLPLSETDAKIEQEFGDGNANVLAMFLTRITMQLCQLQSLLLGLFASLSGTIGQPEAGVASRDLTRDKFGFNKVILLSTAAQKLFALNNRNGQIVWSQHFPQLHPLNSAGTKKLPIFVQRTTAHYPHPPRCTVLGKHSSGNGYLVSVNPITGVILDTQELPYHILQASSLPFLDDEYTRGLLFLDSKLGVHTYPTSAAKLVYEHRDTQYLFTADPATGDLVGYSLRPSTLTKLAVETVWTASLQSEGQKITHVVMRNPLEHVHSQGRVMGDRSVLYKYLNPNLVAVVTEGTDNIHKVTSVTVHLIDVITGAFIYSGSHKRARGPVHVVHSENWIVYCYHNEKSRRAEISVIELYEGAVQSNTSAFSSFNSPPGAIVEHQSYVFPSSIDAMVDTVTEKGITSKHVLLALPTGAILELPKALLDPRRPITPTALHREEGLVPYTPELPISAEHIVNYNQSVARVAGFATAASGLESTCLVVTYGLDIFYTRVAPSKTFDILKDDFDHVLISVVLTILILVSYVSKRFSARKALRAAWK
;
A
#
# COMPACT_ATOMS: atom_id res chain seq x y z
N MET A 1 18.84 -75.69 25.57
CA MET A 1 17.90 -75.23 24.52
C MET A 1 17.63 -73.71 24.54
N GLU A 2 18.50 -72.88 25.14
CA GLU A 2 18.31 -71.40 25.17
C GLU A 2 19.28 -70.61 24.25
N GLY A 3 20.19 -71.29 23.54
CA GLY A 3 21.18 -70.64 22.67
C GLY A 3 20.73 -70.36 21.23
N CYS A 4 19.65 -71.01 20.76
CA CYS A 4 19.25 -70.96 19.35
C CYS A 4 18.24 -69.84 19.03
N THR A 5 17.49 -69.35 20.03
CA THR A 5 16.46 -68.31 19.85
C THR A 5 17.03 -66.87 19.86
N TYR A 6 18.19 -66.64 20.46
CA TYR A 6 18.82 -65.30 20.50
C TYR A 6 19.56 -64.95 19.20
N GLN A 7 20.16 -65.93 18.52
CA GLN A 7 20.85 -65.70 17.25
C GLN A 7 19.89 -65.45 16.08
N THR A 8 18.70 -66.06 16.10
CA THR A 8 17.66 -65.82 15.09
C THR A 8 17.00 -64.46 15.28
N LEU A 9 16.71 -64.03 16.51
CA LEU A 9 16.17 -62.69 16.78
C LEU A 9 17.15 -61.56 16.42
N SER A 10 18.44 -61.73 16.72
CA SER A 10 19.49 -60.76 16.38
C SER A 10 19.69 -60.61 14.86
N ARG A 11 19.61 -61.71 14.11
CA ARG A 11 19.70 -61.66 12.63
C ARG A 11 18.45 -61.08 11.99
N LEU A 12 17.27 -61.31 12.56
CA LEU A 12 16.02 -60.71 12.09
C LEU A 12 16.01 -59.19 12.33
N LEU A 13 16.48 -58.73 13.49
CA LEU A 13 16.55 -57.29 13.83
C LEU A 13 17.59 -56.54 12.98
N LEU A 14 18.72 -57.18 12.68
CA LEU A 14 19.75 -56.64 11.78
C LEU A 14 19.26 -56.57 10.32
N ALA A 15 18.51 -57.59 9.86
CA ALA A 15 17.92 -57.60 8.51
C ALA A 15 16.82 -56.53 8.35
N VAL A 16 16.01 -56.30 9.39
CA VAL A 16 14.98 -55.24 9.40
C VAL A 16 15.62 -53.85 9.42
N LEU A 17 16.69 -53.63 10.20
CA LEU A 17 17.41 -52.35 10.24
C LEU A 17 18.14 -52.05 8.92
N VAL A 18 18.70 -53.06 8.24
CA VAL A 18 19.34 -52.89 6.93
C VAL A 18 18.30 -52.67 5.83
N ALA A 19 17.15 -53.35 5.87
CA ALA A 19 16.07 -53.12 4.92
C ALA A 19 15.47 -51.70 5.03
N ILE A 20 15.32 -51.18 6.25
CA ILE A 20 14.83 -49.81 6.51
C ILE A 20 15.87 -48.77 6.08
N SER A 21 17.18 -49.06 6.17
CA SER A 21 18.22 -48.13 5.69
C SER A 21 18.33 -48.12 4.16
N THR A 22 18.15 -49.26 3.48
CA THR A 22 18.26 -49.34 2.01
C THR A 22 17.07 -48.74 1.26
N VAL A 23 15.88 -48.64 1.86
CA VAL A 23 14.68 -48.05 1.22
C VAL A 23 14.69 -46.51 1.26
N ARG A 24 15.55 -45.86 2.06
CA ARG A 24 15.61 -44.39 2.16
C ARG A 24 16.79 -43.72 1.42
N LEU A 25 17.66 -44.49 0.77
CA LEU A 25 18.85 -43.96 0.09
C LEU A 25 18.63 -43.56 -1.38
N SER A 26 17.40 -43.63 -1.91
CA SER A 26 17.10 -43.30 -3.31
C SER A 26 16.37 -41.96 -3.54
N GLN A 27 16.33 -41.05 -2.54
CA GLN A 27 15.77 -39.71 -2.71
C GLN A 27 16.68 -38.65 -2.11
N PHE A 28 17.73 -38.28 -2.84
CA PHE A 28 18.41 -37.01 -2.64
C PHE A 28 18.45 -36.27 -3.98
N GLY A 29 17.35 -35.56 -4.26
CA GLY A 29 17.37 -34.47 -5.22
C GLY A 29 18.13 -33.29 -4.61
N ALA A 30 19.02 -32.69 -5.40
CA ALA A 30 19.68 -31.44 -5.03
C ALA A 30 18.66 -30.30 -5.05
N TYR A 31 18.53 -29.57 -3.95
CA TYR A 31 17.60 -28.45 -3.81
C TYR A 31 18.32 -27.11 -3.95
N ALA A 32 17.99 -26.37 -5.01
CA ALA A 32 17.81 -24.92 -4.94
C ALA A 32 16.60 -24.61 -4.02
N LEU A 33 16.35 -23.32 -3.70
CA LEU A 33 15.28 -22.80 -2.81
C LEU A 33 14.19 -23.84 -2.45
N TYR A 34 14.07 -24.23 -1.17
CA TYR A 34 13.14 -25.29 -0.78
C TYR A 34 11.70 -24.96 -1.20
N GLU A 35 11.11 -25.80 -2.06
CA GLU A 35 9.72 -25.69 -2.55
C GLU A 35 8.70 -25.59 -1.40
N ASP A 36 9.05 -26.12 -0.22
CA ASP A 36 8.18 -26.15 0.93
C ASP A 36 8.08 -24.81 1.69
N GLN A 37 8.93 -23.81 1.43
CA GLN A 37 8.86 -22.51 2.11
C GLN A 37 7.98 -21.48 1.37
N ALA A 38 7.75 -21.66 0.06
CA ALA A 38 6.92 -20.77 -0.74
C ALA A 38 5.45 -20.81 -0.26
N GLY A 39 4.87 -19.64 0.02
CA GLY A 39 3.50 -19.51 0.52
C GLY A 39 3.32 -19.82 2.02
N LYS A 40 4.39 -20.19 2.74
CA LYS A 40 4.35 -20.34 4.21
C LYS A 40 4.73 -19.05 4.94
N LEU A 41 5.70 -18.30 4.41
CA LEU A 41 6.32 -17.14 5.06
C LEU A 41 5.97 -15.82 4.40
N ASP A 42 5.33 -15.88 3.25
CA ASP A 42 5.06 -14.76 2.37
C ASP A 42 3.62 -14.81 1.83
N TRP A 43 3.11 -13.64 1.47
CA TRP A 43 1.79 -13.51 0.86
C TRP A 43 1.73 -12.26 -0.02
N ARG A 44 0.84 -12.29 -1.01
CA ARG A 44 0.56 -11.16 -1.89
C ARG A 44 -0.93 -10.89 -1.96
N GLN A 45 -1.30 -9.62 -1.86
CA GLN A 45 -2.64 -9.12 -2.14
C GLN A 45 -2.62 -8.23 -3.37
N ARG A 46 -3.57 -8.49 -4.28
CA ARG A 46 -3.68 -7.81 -5.56
C ARG A 46 -4.88 -6.87 -5.55
N PHE A 47 -4.62 -5.60 -5.87
CA PHE A 47 -5.64 -4.56 -5.92
C PHE A 47 -5.73 -3.95 -7.32
N ILE A 48 -6.77 -3.15 -7.52
CA ILE A 48 -7.10 -2.46 -8.76
C ILE A 48 -7.28 -0.94 -8.54
N GLY A 49 -7.59 -0.51 -7.31
CA GLY A 49 -7.90 0.88 -6.96
C GLY A 49 -9.37 1.24 -7.21
N LYS A 50 -9.73 2.52 -6.97
CA LYS A 50 -11.11 3.01 -7.07
C LYS A 50 -11.70 2.81 -8.48
N PRO A 51 -12.83 2.08 -8.63
CA PRO A 51 -13.52 1.97 -9.91
C PRO A 51 -14.08 3.30 -10.41
N LEU A 52 -13.82 3.62 -11.68
CA LEU A 52 -14.43 4.75 -12.41
C LEU A 52 -15.58 4.29 -13.30
N PHE A 53 -15.38 3.16 -13.98
CA PHE A 53 -16.35 2.59 -14.90
C PHE A 53 -16.56 1.11 -14.56
N VAL A 54 -17.81 0.67 -14.63
CA VAL A 54 -18.22 -0.71 -14.42
C VAL A 54 -18.94 -1.19 -15.68
N TYR A 55 -18.39 -2.21 -16.31
CA TYR A 55 -19.00 -2.92 -17.43
C TYR A 55 -19.47 -4.28 -16.94
N ALA A 56 -20.74 -4.59 -17.13
CA ALA A 56 -21.31 -5.88 -16.77
C ALA A 56 -21.34 -6.79 -18.00
N ASP A 57 -20.72 -7.96 -17.92
CA ASP A 57 -20.79 -8.93 -19.00
C ASP A 57 -22.18 -9.62 -19.00
N HIS A 58 -23.03 -9.20 -19.93
CA HIS A 58 -24.38 -9.73 -20.08
C HIS A 58 -24.46 -11.06 -20.84
N SER A 59 -23.36 -11.51 -21.45
CA SER A 59 -23.31 -12.83 -22.13
C SER A 59 -23.30 -14.00 -21.13
N SER A 60 -22.86 -13.73 -19.90
CA SER A 60 -22.74 -14.71 -18.83
C SER A 60 -23.98 -14.75 -17.93
N VAL A 61 -24.76 -15.83 -18.01
CA VAL A 61 -26.01 -16.00 -17.24
C VAL A 61 -25.75 -16.64 -15.87
N GLY A 62 -26.33 -16.08 -14.80
CA GLY A 62 -26.41 -16.69 -13.47
C GLY A 62 -25.23 -16.39 -12.53
N SER A 63 -24.71 -17.41 -11.83
CA SER A 63 -23.69 -17.21 -10.78
C SER A 63 -22.28 -16.88 -11.28
N ASN A 64 -22.01 -17.08 -12.57
CA ASN A 64 -20.71 -16.85 -13.19
C ASN A 64 -20.61 -15.48 -13.87
N GLN A 65 -21.58 -14.59 -13.60
CA GLN A 65 -21.56 -13.23 -14.10
C GLN A 65 -20.24 -12.54 -13.74
N ARG A 66 -19.59 -11.96 -14.74
CA ARG A 66 -18.33 -11.23 -14.60
C ARG A 66 -18.61 -9.75 -14.68
N ILE A 67 -17.89 -8.99 -13.87
CA ILE A 67 -17.88 -7.53 -13.97
C ILE A 67 -16.48 -7.12 -14.39
N VAL A 68 -16.38 -6.22 -15.35
CA VAL A 68 -15.14 -5.59 -15.74
C VAL A 68 -15.14 -4.18 -15.18
N VAL A 69 -14.05 -3.80 -14.54
CA VAL A 69 -13.90 -2.51 -13.90
C VAL A 69 -12.67 -1.82 -14.45
N ALA A 70 -12.82 -0.55 -14.81
CA ALA A 70 -11.73 0.35 -15.13
C ALA A 70 -11.56 1.35 -13.99
N THR A 71 -10.34 1.52 -13.50
CA THR A 71 -10.07 2.25 -12.25
C THR A 71 -9.29 3.53 -12.44
N GLU A 72 -9.28 4.40 -11.43
CA GLU A 72 -8.47 5.62 -11.37
C GLU A 72 -6.96 5.37 -11.49
N LYS A 73 -6.52 4.15 -11.15
CA LYS A 73 -5.12 3.74 -11.27
C LYS A 73 -4.78 3.23 -12.67
N ASN A 74 -5.63 3.44 -13.69
CA ASN A 74 -5.49 2.87 -15.04
C ASN A 74 -5.34 1.35 -15.02
N VAL A 75 -6.15 0.68 -14.22
CA VAL A 75 -6.22 -0.77 -14.20
C VAL A 75 -7.53 -1.18 -14.83
N LEU A 76 -7.46 -2.09 -15.80
CA LEU A 76 -8.62 -2.79 -16.34
C LEU A 76 -8.62 -4.20 -15.75
N ALA A 77 -9.68 -4.59 -15.06
CA ALA A 77 -9.73 -5.89 -14.41
C ALA A 77 -11.11 -6.51 -14.50
N SER A 78 -11.16 -7.84 -14.54
CA SER A 78 -12.41 -8.58 -14.37
C SER A 78 -12.48 -9.18 -12.96
N LEU A 79 -13.60 -8.96 -12.29
CA LEU A 79 -13.92 -9.49 -10.98
C LEU A 79 -15.02 -10.53 -11.09
N ASN A 80 -14.86 -11.61 -10.33
CA ASN A 80 -15.88 -12.63 -10.18
C ASN A 80 -16.96 -12.16 -9.18
N THR A 81 -18.22 -12.12 -9.61
CA THR A 81 -19.31 -11.66 -8.74
C THR A 81 -19.61 -12.60 -7.55
N ARG A 82 -19.08 -13.83 -7.51
CA ARG A 82 -19.30 -14.77 -6.40
C ARG A 82 -18.43 -14.47 -5.17
N ASN A 83 -17.16 -14.15 -5.38
CA ASN A 83 -16.17 -14.02 -4.31
C ASN A 83 -15.29 -12.76 -4.42
N GLY A 84 -15.50 -11.92 -5.44
CA GLY A 84 -14.69 -10.73 -5.68
C GLY A 84 -13.26 -11.04 -6.14
N ALA A 85 -12.92 -12.29 -6.48
CA ALA A 85 -11.58 -12.61 -6.95
C ALA A 85 -11.32 -12.05 -8.35
N LEU A 86 -10.06 -11.65 -8.59
CA LEU A 86 -9.59 -11.22 -9.91
C LEU A 86 -9.49 -12.43 -10.84
N THR A 87 -10.15 -12.38 -12.00
CA THR A 87 -10.01 -13.39 -13.07
C THR A 87 -8.83 -13.06 -13.97
N TRP A 88 -8.76 -11.79 -14.42
CA TRP A 88 -7.64 -11.21 -15.15
C TRP A 88 -7.50 -9.73 -14.79
N ARG A 89 -6.30 -9.19 -14.99
CA ARG A 89 -5.96 -7.79 -14.70
C ARG A 89 -4.90 -7.29 -15.67
N GLN A 90 -5.18 -6.15 -16.29
CA GLN A 90 -4.26 -5.39 -17.11
C GLN A 90 -3.94 -4.06 -16.42
N VAL A 91 -2.68 -3.87 -16.07
CA VAL A 91 -2.18 -2.60 -15.50
C VAL A 91 -1.63 -1.79 -16.68
N LEU A 92 -2.32 -0.72 -17.05
CA LEU A 92 -1.91 0.11 -18.20
C LEU A 92 -0.83 1.12 -17.79
N GLU A 93 -0.50 2.04 -18.68
CA GLU A 93 0.51 3.07 -18.47
C GLU A 93 0.19 3.95 -17.25
N HIS A 94 1.22 4.33 -16.48
CA HIS A 94 1.06 5.15 -15.28
C HIS A 94 0.57 6.57 -15.59
N ASP A 95 1.06 7.17 -16.67
CA ASP A 95 0.84 8.58 -17.00
C ASP A 95 -0.45 8.83 -17.80
N GLY A 96 -1.27 7.79 -18.02
CA GLY A 96 -2.56 7.92 -18.68
C GLY A 96 -3.71 8.23 -17.71
N SER A 97 -4.91 8.42 -18.25
CA SER A 97 -6.16 8.27 -17.50
C SER A 97 -7.13 7.41 -18.30
N MET A 98 -8.02 6.69 -17.62
CA MET A 98 -9.16 6.04 -18.24
C MET A 98 -10.22 7.09 -18.57
N HIS A 99 -10.55 7.25 -19.86
CA HIS A 99 -11.50 8.28 -20.31
C HIS A 99 -12.90 7.73 -20.56
N ALA A 100 -13.00 6.54 -21.15
CA ALA A 100 -14.27 5.90 -21.46
C ALA A 100 -14.14 4.37 -21.56
N VAL A 101 -15.23 3.68 -21.26
CA VAL A 101 -15.43 2.24 -21.48
C VAL A 101 -16.76 2.06 -22.21
N SER A 102 -16.83 1.11 -23.14
CA SER A 102 -18.09 0.75 -23.79
C SER A 102 -19.16 0.38 -22.77
N SER A 103 -20.40 0.79 -23.01
CA SER A 103 -21.54 0.51 -22.13
C SER A 103 -22.14 -0.88 -22.34
N SER A 104 -22.09 -1.38 -23.57
CA SER A 104 -22.57 -2.70 -23.97
C SER A 104 -21.79 -3.22 -25.19
N GLY A 105 -22.06 -4.45 -25.62
CA GLY A 105 -21.36 -5.07 -26.75
C GLY A 105 -19.94 -5.50 -26.39
N ASP A 106 -19.00 -5.35 -27.32
CA ASP A 106 -17.59 -5.66 -27.11
C ASP A 106 -16.94 -4.68 -26.13
N LEU A 107 -15.95 -5.17 -25.37
CA LEU A 107 -15.23 -4.36 -24.39
C LEU A 107 -14.19 -3.49 -25.08
N ILE A 108 -14.49 -2.20 -25.18
CA ILE A 108 -13.63 -1.21 -25.83
C ILE A 108 -13.35 -0.10 -24.81
N THR A 109 -12.09 0.28 -24.67
CA THR A 109 -11.65 1.32 -23.72
C THR A 109 -10.91 2.42 -24.43
N VAL A 110 -11.08 3.65 -23.97
CA VAL A 110 -10.28 4.81 -24.38
C VAL A 110 -9.43 5.25 -23.20
N SER A 111 -8.10 5.23 -23.35
CA SER A 111 -7.17 5.50 -22.26
C SER A 111 -5.90 6.21 -22.74
N GLY A 112 -5.25 7.00 -21.88
CA GLY A 112 -3.96 7.65 -22.16
C GLY A 112 -4.04 9.14 -22.54
N ASN A 113 -2.89 9.83 -22.59
CA ASN A 113 -2.80 11.26 -22.92
C ASN A 113 -2.89 11.53 -24.43
N ALA A 114 -2.35 10.64 -25.25
CA ALA A 114 -2.76 10.45 -26.64
C ALA A 114 -3.72 9.25 -26.62
N PRO A 115 -5.02 9.41 -26.93
CA PRO A 115 -5.99 8.40 -26.54
C PRO A 115 -5.81 7.12 -27.37
N TYR A 116 -5.44 6.05 -26.70
CA TYR A 116 -5.46 4.69 -27.24
C TYR A 116 -6.88 4.15 -27.14
N VAL A 117 -7.42 3.70 -28.26
CA VAL A 117 -8.67 2.94 -28.36
C VAL A 117 -8.29 1.48 -28.44
N ARG A 118 -8.66 0.71 -27.42
CA ARG A 118 -8.27 -0.70 -27.26
C ARG A 118 -9.52 -1.55 -27.16
N ALA A 119 -9.59 -2.62 -27.95
CA ALA A 119 -10.60 -3.67 -27.78
C ALA A 119 -10.00 -4.88 -27.08
N TRP A 120 -10.77 -5.44 -26.16
CA TRP A 120 -10.33 -6.50 -25.27
C TRP A 120 -11.27 -7.69 -25.35
N ASP A 121 -10.68 -8.88 -25.25
CA ASP A 121 -11.45 -10.07 -24.99
C ASP A 121 -11.91 -10.06 -23.52
N VAL A 122 -13.22 -10.01 -23.28
CA VAL A 122 -13.82 -9.97 -21.93
C VAL A 122 -13.47 -11.20 -21.09
N HIS A 123 -13.23 -12.35 -21.73
CA HIS A 123 -13.01 -13.61 -21.04
C HIS A 123 -11.58 -13.77 -20.55
N THR A 124 -10.61 -13.36 -21.38
CA THR A 124 -9.18 -13.58 -21.15
C THR A 124 -8.43 -12.31 -20.77
N GLY A 125 -8.99 -11.13 -21.06
CA GLY A 125 -8.32 -9.85 -20.89
C GLY A 125 -7.21 -9.60 -21.91
N VAL A 126 -7.17 -10.37 -23.00
CA VAL A 126 -6.18 -10.21 -24.08
C VAL A 126 -6.60 -9.05 -24.99
N LEU A 127 -5.63 -8.21 -25.36
CA LEU A 127 -5.81 -7.12 -26.31
C LEU A 127 -6.07 -7.71 -27.71
N GLN A 128 -7.20 -7.37 -28.32
CA GLN A 128 -7.55 -7.81 -29.67
C GLN A 128 -6.97 -6.89 -30.74
N TRP A 129 -7.16 -5.58 -30.56
CA TRP A 129 -6.60 -4.55 -31.43
C TRP A 129 -6.45 -3.23 -30.67
N GLU A 130 -5.52 -2.41 -31.15
CA GLU A 130 -5.26 -1.06 -30.65
C GLU A 130 -5.24 -0.08 -31.82
N LYS A 131 -5.87 1.07 -31.63
CA LYS A 131 -5.83 2.22 -32.54
C LYS A 131 -5.48 3.47 -31.76
N THR A 132 -4.70 4.36 -32.37
CA THR A 132 -4.37 5.66 -31.79
C THR A 132 -5.24 6.75 -32.40
N LEU A 133 -5.77 7.63 -31.56
CA LEU A 133 -6.46 8.83 -32.01
C LEU A 133 -5.46 9.98 -32.22
N PRO A 134 -5.75 10.91 -33.14
CA PRO A 134 -4.97 12.13 -33.28
C PRO A 134 -4.96 12.90 -31.95
N HIS A 135 -3.80 13.48 -31.63
CA HIS A 135 -3.66 14.29 -30.43
C HIS A 135 -4.53 15.55 -30.54
N SER A 136 -5.43 15.72 -29.59
CA SER A 136 -6.25 16.93 -29.49
C SER A 136 -5.51 17.99 -28.70
N SER A 137 -5.47 19.21 -29.21
CA SER A 137 -4.99 20.39 -28.45
C SER A 137 -6.09 20.98 -27.56
N ALA A 138 -7.29 20.40 -27.54
CA ALA A 138 -8.38 20.90 -26.72
C ALA A 138 -8.10 20.63 -25.23
N PRO A 139 -8.40 21.61 -24.35
CA PRO A 139 -8.14 21.45 -22.91
C PRO A 139 -9.06 20.40 -22.26
N LEU A 140 -10.23 20.14 -22.86
CA LEU A 140 -11.15 19.11 -22.38
C LEU A 140 -11.69 18.31 -23.57
N VAL A 141 -11.54 16.99 -23.51
CA VAL A 141 -12.15 16.05 -24.46
C VAL A 141 -12.98 15.02 -23.72
N ARG A 142 -14.20 14.80 -24.17
CA ARG A 142 -15.10 13.76 -23.66
C ARG A 142 -15.24 12.65 -24.71
N TYR A 143 -15.14 11.41 -24.27
CA TYR A 143 -15.27 10.23 -25.13
C TYR A 143 -16.48 9.40 -24.71
N ASP A 144 -17.18 8.84 -25.69
CA ASP A 144 -18.19 7.81 -25.46
C ASP A 144 -18.12 6.76 -26.57
N VAL A 145 -18.25 5.48 -26.20
CA VAL A 145 -17.99 4.33 -27.09
C VAL A 145 -19.26 3.54 -27.35
N ASN A 146 -19.72 3.51 -28.61
CA ASN A 146 -20.83 2.69 -29.05
C ASN A 146 -20.30 1.40 -29.69
N SER A 147 -20.19 0.33 -28.90
CA SER A 147 -19.69 -0.93 -29.46
C SER A 147 -20.60 -1.52 -30.53
N LEU A 148 -21.92 -1.38 -30.39
CA LEU A 148 -22.89 -2.00 -31.32
C LEU A 148 -22.82 -1.35 -32.71
N ALA A 149 -22.68 -0.02 -32.76
CA ALA A 149 -22.47 0.71 -34.00
C ALA A 149 -20.99 0.69 -34.46
N SER A 150 -20.07 0.19 -33.62
CA SER A 150 -18.62 0.31 -33.82
C SER A 150 -18.19 1.76 -34.05
N GLU A 151 -18.75 2.70 -33.29
CA GLU A 151 -18.48 4.14 -33.39
C GLU A 151 -17.95 4.68 -32.06
N LEU A 152 -16.97 5.57 -32.14
CA LEU A 152 -16.44 6.35 -31.03
C LEU A 152 -16.77 7.82 -31.24
N THR A 153 -17.42 8.44 -30.26
CA THR A 153 -17.71 9.87 -30.30
C THR A 153 -16.72 10.60 -29.38
N ALA A 154 -15.96 11.54 -29.94
CA ALA A 154 -15.05 12.42 -29.23
C ALA A 154 -15.55 13.87 -29.34
N VAL A 155 -15.79 14.51 -28.21
CA VAL A 155 -16.23 15.91 -28.17
C VAL A 155 -15.17 16.77 -27.52
N GLU A 156 -14.59 17.65 -28.32
CA GLU A 156 -13.59 18.63 -27.95
C GLU A 156 -14.27 19.93 -27.52
N VAL A 157 -13.96 20.36 -26.31
CA VAL A 157 -14.53 21.57 -25.72
C VAL A 157 -13.42 22.58 -25.52
N HIS A 158 -13.53 23.74 -26.18
CA HIS A 158 -12.66 24.90 -25.98
C HIS A 158 -13.39 25.95 -25.13
N PRO A 159 -13.11 26.04 -23.82
CA PRO A 159 -13.74 27.01 -22.92
C PRO A 159 -13.63 28.43 -23.48
N GLY A 160 -14.72 29.17 -23.42
CA GLY A 160 -14.82 30.55 -23.90
C GLY A 160 -14.85 30.70 -25.43
N SER A 161 -14.88 29.61 -26.20
CA SER A 161 -14.81 29.68 -27.67
C SER A 161 -15.87 28.82 -28.37
N HIS A 162 -15.62 27.52 -28.53
CA HIS A 162 -16.43 26.65 -29.37
C HIS A 162 -16.30 25.16 -28.98
N VAL A 163 -17.18 24.33 -29.54
CA VAL A 163 -17.20 22.88 -29.37
C VAL A 163 -17.12 22.21 -30.74
N VAL A 164 -16.37 21.11 -30.83
CA VAL A 164 -16.25 20.27 -32.01
C VAL A 164 -16.51 18.82 -31.63
N ALA A 165 -17.43 18.15 -32.33
CA ALA A 165 -17.69 16.73 -32.13
C ALA A 165 -17.19 15.92 -33.33
N THR A 166 -16.46 14.84 -33.08
CA THR A 166 -15.96 13.93 -34.10
C THR A 166 -16.43 12.52 -33.81
N ILE A 167 -17.05 11.87 -34.80
CA ILE A 167 -17.46 10.47 -34.75
C ILE A 167 -16.45 9.67 -35.57
N TYR A 168 -15.77 8.73 -34.93
CA TYR A 168 -14.81 7.81 -35.53
C TYR A 168 -15.46 6.45 -35.71
N ASN A 169 -15.49 5.93 -36.94
CA ASN A 169 -15.88 4.55 -37.18
C ASN A 169 -14.69 3.63 -36.91
N LEU A 170 -14.88 2.72 -35.95
CA LEU A 170 -13.82 1.83 -35.46
C LEU A 170 -13.50 0.68 -36.42
N GLN A 171 -14.35 0.39 -37.42
CA GLN A 171 -14.08 -0.66 -38.40
C GLN A 171 -13.24 -0.14 -39.57
N ASN A 172 -13.74 0.88 -40.27
CA ASN A 172 -13.10 1.41 -41.48
C ASN A 172 -12.12 2.57 -41.21
N GLY A 173 -12.13 3.16 -39.99
CA GLY A 173 -11.27 4.28 -39.62
C GLY A 173 -11.73 5.63 -40.19
N GLU A 174 -12.91 5.71 -40.80
CA GLU A 174 -13.47 6.99 -41.28
C GLU A 174 -13.86 7.87 -40.09
N MET A 175 -13.67 9.18 -40.24
CA MET A 175 -14.07 10.17 -39.25
C MET A 175 -15.02 11.20 -39.85
N LYS A 176 -16.08 11.52 -39.10
CA LYS A 176 -17.04 12.57 -39.41
C LYS A 176 -16.98 13.63 -38.32
N THR A 177 -16.48 14.81 -38.66
CA THR A 177 -16.38 15.96 -37.74
C THR A 177 -17.56 16.90 -37.97
N SER A 178 -18.20 17.35 -36.90
CA SER A 178 -19.24 18.36 -36.92
C SER A 178 -18.69 19.72 -37.33
N PRO A 179 -19.52 20.67 -37.82
CA PRO A 179 -19.10 22.07 -37.90
C PRO A 179 -18.70 22.60 -36.51
N VAL A 180 -17.88 23.65 -36.51
CA VAL A 180 -17.48 24.35 -35.28
C VAL A 180 -18.70 25.06 -34.70
N VAL A 181 -19.13 24.64 -33.50
CA VAL A 181 -20.31 25.20 -32.82
C VAL A 181 -19.85 26.24 -31.81
N SER A 182 -20.20 27.50 -32.02
CA SER A 182 -19.85 28.60 -31.11
C SER A 182 -20.49 28.39 -29.73
N ALA A 183 -19.67 28.42 -28.68
CA ALA A 183 -20.08 28.18 -27.30
C ALA A 183 -19.25 29.02 -26.29
N PRO A 184 -19.25 30.36 -26.40
CA PRO A 184 -18.44 31.23 -25.54
C PRO A 184 -18.86 31.23 -24.07
N TRP A 185 -20.05 30.71 -23.77
CA TRP A 185 -20.60 30.58 -22.43
C TRP A 185 -20.05 29.39 -21.64
N ILE A 186 -19.43 28.41 -22.31
CA ILE A 186 -18.77 27.29 -21.64
C ILE A 186 -17.52 27.83 -20.93
N THR A 187 -17.46 27.65 -19.62
CA THR A 187 -16.35 28.09 -18.78
C THR A 187 -15.93 26.94 -17.86
N ASP A 188 -14.89 27.12 -17.06
CA ASP A 188 -14.44 26.09 -16.11
C ASP A 188 -15.49 25.69 -15.06
N ARG A 189 -16.59 26.47 -14.95
CA ARG A 189 -17.71 26.20 -14.03
C ARG A 189 -18.93 25.54 -14.69
N THR A 190 -18.93 25.35 -16.01
CA THR A 190 -20.04 24.68 -16.70
C THR A 190 -19.82 23.17 -16.71
N ASP A 191 -20.79 22.40 -16.23
CA ASP A 191 -20.74 20.93 -16.26
C ASP A 191 -21.29 20.42 -17.59
N CYS A 192 -20.44 19.82 -18.41
CA CYS A 192 -20.80 19.24 -19.71
C CYS A 192 -20.61 17.72 -19.69
N ARG A 193 -21.67 16.99 -20.01
CA ARG A 193 -21.72 15.52 -20.04
C ARG A 193 -22.26 15.02 -21.38
N LEU A 194 -21.66 13.94 -21.86
CA LEU A 194 -22.20 13.17 -22.98
C LEU A 194 -23.37 12.34 -22.48
N VAL A 195 -24.48 12.41 -23.20
CA VAL A 195 -25.67 11.60 -22.95
C VAL A 195 -25.77 10.61 -24.10
N GLU A 196 -25.28 9.40 -23.83
CA GLU A 196 -25.07 8.38 -24.86
C GLU A 196 -24.20 8.95 -26.00
N HIS A 197 -24.31 8.36 -27.19
CA HIS A 197 -23.57 8.80 -28.37
C HIS A 197 -24.30 9.89 -29.18
N LYS A 198 -25.42 10.42 -28.66
CA LYS A 198 -26.37 11.27 -29.41
C LYS A 198 -26.36 12.74 -29.02
N TYR A 199 -26.15 13.08 -27.75
CA TYR A 199 -26.29 14.45 -27.27
C TYR A 199 -25.15 14.87 -26.34
N LEU A 200 -24.76 16.14 -26.44
CA LEU A 200 -23.96 16.83 -25.42
C LEU A 200 -24.88 17.73 -24.61
N ALA A 201 -24.98 17.49 -23.31
CA ALA A 201 -25.74 18.33 -22.39
C ALA A 201 -24.79 19.09 -21.47
N CYS A 202 -24.97 20.41 -21.40
CA CYS A 202 -24.17 21.28 -20.55
C CYS A 202 -25.09 22.10 -19.63
N LEU A 203 -24.73 22.21 -18.37
CA LEU A 203 -25.42 23.04 -17.40
C LEU A 203 -24.65 24.34 -17.18
N ASP A 204 -25.29 25.47 -17.51
CA ASP A 204 -24.82 26.81 -17.16
C ASP A 204 -25.48 27.23 -15.85
N ALA A 205 -24.72 27.08 -14.75
CA ALA A 205 -25.17 27.40 -13.41
C ALA A 205 -25.51 28.88 -13.20
N LYS A 206 -24.85 29.81 -13.92
CA LYS A 206 -25.14 31.25 -13.78
C LYS A 206 -26.44 31.62 -14.46
N ALA A 207 -26.71 31.03 -15.61
CA ALA A 207 -27.92 31.26 -16.37
C ALA A 207 -29.09 30.36 -15.92
N SER A 208 -28.84 29.38 -15.04
CA SER A 208 -29.80 28.33 -14.65
C SER A 208 -30.46 27.68 -15.86
N THR A 209 -29.67 27.41 -16.90
CA THR A 209 -30.12 26.84 -18.16
C THR A 209 -29.33 25.59 -18.52
N ILE A 210 -30.04 24.57 -18.99
CA ILE A 210 -29.44 23.37 -19.58
C ILE A 210 -29.41 23.60 -21.09
N ARG A 211 -28.22 23.49 -21.68
CA ARG A 211 -28.00 23.61 -23.12
C ARG A 211 -27.68 22.25 -23.70
N VAL A 212 -28.47 21.78 -24.66
CA VAL A 212 -28.28 20.47 -25.29
C VAL A 212 -27.99 20.62 -26.79
N MET A 213 -26.97 19.91 -27.27
CA MET A 213 -26.58 19.85 -28.68
C MET A 213 -26.69 18.40 -29.18
N ALA A 214 -27.36 18.19 -30.31
CA ALA A 214 -27.41 16.88 -30.96
C ALA A 214 -26.15 16.65 -31.80
N LEU A 215 -25.50 15.51 -31.59
CA LEU A 215 -24.26 15.10 -32.23
C LEU A 215 -24.61 14.50 -33.61
N GLY A 216 -23.92 14.93 -34.67
CA GLY A 216 -24.05 14.38 -36.03
C GLY A 216 -24.96 15.17 -37.01
N GLU A 217 -26.07 15.75 -36.56
CA GLU A 217 -27.06 16.40 -37.47
C GLU A 217 -27.25 17.92 -37.28
N SER A 218 -27.00 18.45 -36.07
CA SER A 218 -27.31 19.84 -35.74
C SER A 218 -26.07 20.63 -35.30
N ALA A 219 -25.99 21.91 -35.69
CA ALA A 219 -24.83 22.77 -35.43
C ALA A 219 -25.07 23.80 -34.30
N ALA A 220 -26.10 23.64 -33.46
CA ALA A 220 -26.45 24.64 -32.44
C ALA A 220 -26.95 24.01 -31.13
N PHE A 221 -26.62 24.68 -30.02
CA PHE A 221 -27.17 24.38 -28.70
C PHE A 221 -28.63 24.86 -28.59
N ARG A 222 -29.44 24.07 -27.91
CA ARG A 222 -30.82 24.42 -27.54
C ARG A 222 -30.87 24.76 -26.06
N ASP A 223 -31.28 25.98 -25.75
CA ASP A 223 -31.38 26.48 -24.38
C ASP A 223 -32.70 26.03 -23.74
N VAL A 224 -32.60 25.38 -22.58
CA VAL A 224 -33.74 24.92 -21.77
C VAL A 224 -33.58 25.50 -20.36
N PRO A 225 -34.30 26.59 -20.04
CA PRO A 225 -34.30 27.16 -18.69
C PRO A 225 -34.86 26.17 -17.66
N LEU A 226 -34.24 26.05 -16.49
CA LEU A 226 -34.73 25.17 -15.41
C LEU A 226 -36.15 25.54 -14.96
N SER A 227 -36.51 26.83 -15.03
CA SER A 227 -37.86 27.32 -14.74
C SER A 227 -38.92 26.74 -15.68
N SER A 228 -38.58 26.48 -16.95
CA SER A 228 -39.49 25.85 -17.91
C SER A 228 -39.79 24.38 -17.60
N LEU A 229 -38.92 23.74 -16.82
CA LEU A 229 -39.07 22.38 -16.31
C LEU A 229 -39.78 22.33 -14.96
N GLY A 230 -40.15 23.48 -14.38
CA GLY A 230 -40.76 23.57 -13.06
C GLY A 230 -39.78 23.32 -11.90
N ILE A 231 -38.47 23.42 -12.13
CA ILE A 231 -37.43 23.23 -11.12
C ILE A 231 -37.05 24.61 -10.58
N GLN A 232 -37.32 24.84 -9.29
CA GLN A 232 -36.85 26.03 -8.55
C GLN A 232 -35.76 25.58 -7.57
N LEU A 233 -34.64 26.30 -7.56
CA LEU A 233 -33.55 26.07 -6.61
C LEU A 233 -33.80 26.94 -5.38
N ASP A 234 -33.89 26.33 -4.21
CA ASP A 234 -34.16 27.03 -2.94
C ASP A 234 -32.95 27.90 -2.49
N ASP A 235 -31.73 27.47 -2.82
CA ASP A 235 -30.50 28.24 -2.60
C ASP A 235 -29.84 28.57 -3.96
N PRO A 236 -29.68 29.86 -4.31
CA PRO A 236 -29.03 30.28 -5.56
C PRO A 236 -27.53 29.99 -5.62
N THR A 237 -26.89 29.62 -4.49
CA THR A 237 -25.48 29.24 -4.43
C THR A 237 -25.24 27.75 -4.64
N ALA A 238 -26.29 26.92 -4.50
CA ALA A 238 -26.19 25.48 -4.59
C ALA A 238 -26.38 25.02 -6.05
N VAL A 239 -25.30 24.55 -6.67
CA VAL A 239 -25.29 24.22 -8.11
C VAL A 239 -25.61 22.73 -8.30
N PRO A 240 -26.66 22.38 -9.06
CA PRO A 240 -26.97 20.98 -9.38
C PRO A 240 -25.94 20.38 -10.35
N VAL A 241 -25.84 19.06 -10.41
CA VAL A 241 -24.84 18.34 -11.23
C VAL A 241 -25.55 17.46 -12.27
N LEU A 242 -25.02 17.39 -13.49
CA LEU A 242 -25.57 16.52 -14.53
C LEU A 242 -25.06 15.09 -14.37
N GLN A 243 -25.99 14.14 -14.34
CA GLN A 243 -25.69 12.70 -14.33
C GLN A 243 -26.33 12.04 -15.57
N PRO A 244 -25.54 11.61 -16.55
CA PRO A 244 -26.09 10.88 -17.70
C PRO A 244 -26.65 9.53 -17.23
N ILE A 245 -27.79 9.15 -17.80
CA ILE A 245 -28.41 7.84 -17.56
C ILE A 245 -28.33 7.07 -18.86
N GLN A 246 -27.74 5.87 -18.80
CA GLN A 246 -27.72 4.97 -19.94
C GLN A 246 -29.16 4.50 -20.21
N GLY A 247 -29.73 4.92 -21.34
CA GLY A 247 -30.98 4.39 -21.87
C GLY A 247 -30.75 3.08 -22.63
N PRO A 248 -31.83 2.44 -23.12
CA PRO A 248 -31.74 1.22 -23.90
C PRO A 248 -31.02 1.47 -25.23
N THR A 249 -30.13 0.56 -25.62
CA THR A 249 -29.33 0.73 -26.86
C THR A 249 -30.11 0.51 -28.14
N ARG A 250 -31.26 -0.17 -28.08
CA ARG A 250 -32.16 -0.31 -29.22
C ARG A 250 -32.97 0.96 -29.40
N ALA A 251 -32.71 1.66 -30.51
CA ALA A 251 -33.60 2.50 -31.34
C ALA A 251 -34.83 3.22 -30.72
N HIS A 252 -34.88 3.45 -29.41
CA HIS A 252 -35.77 4.43 -28.82
C HIS A 252 -35.19 5.80 -29.15
N GLU A 253 -36.04 6.70 -29.66
CA GLU A 253 -35.62 8.05 -30.07
C GLU A 253 -35.14 8.90 -28.88
N ASP A 254 -35.51 8.52 -27.65
CA ASP A 254 -35.36 9.36 -26.48
C ASP A 254 -34.21 8.92 -25.57
N SER A 255 -33.40 9.89 -25.17
CA SER A 255 -32.30 9.70 -24.23
C SER A 255 -32.66 10.33 -22.89
N TYR A 256 -32.10 9.82 -21.79
CA TYR A 256 -32.42 10.28 -20.44
C TYR A 256 -31.22 10.92 -19.75
N LEU A 257 -31.49 11.98 -18.99
CA LEU A 257 -30.49 12.74 -18.25
C LEU A 257 -31.03 13.06 -16.87
N ALA A 258 -30.29 12.80 -15.81
CA ALA A 258 -30.67 13.21 -14.47
C ALA A 258 -29.95 14.50 -14.07
N LEU A 259 -30.68 15.35 -13.36
CA LEU A 259 -30.15 16.50 -12.66
C LEU A 259 -30.13 16.16 -11.16
N ARG A 260 -28.93 16.03 -10.58
CA ARG A 260 -28.72 15.79 -9.16
C ARG A 260 -28.80 17.10 -8.41
N MET A 261 -29.70 17.18 -7.44
CA MET A 261 -29.82 18.35 -6.57
C MET A 261 -28.71 18.34 -5.49
N PRO A 262 -28.32 19.51 -4.95
CA PRO A 262 -27.19 19.63 -4.01
C PRO A 262 -27.36 18.84 -2.70
N ASP A 263 -28.55 18.85 -2.10
CA ASP A 263 -28.80 18.15 -0.83
C ASP A 263 -29.24 16.70 -1.04
N ARG A 264 -30.50 16.53 -1.48
CA ARG A 264 -31.09 15.24 -1.83
C ARG A 264 -32.04 15.43 -3.01
N GLY A 265 -32.16 14.37 -3.78
CA GLY A 265 -33.15 14.25 -4.82
C GLY A 265 -32.63 14.50 -6.23
N PHE A 266 -33.40 13.97 -7.17
CA PHE A 266 -33.07 13.95 -8.58
C PHE A 266 -34.28 14.35 -9.41
N ALA A 267 -34.03 15.19 -10.42
CA ALA A 267 -34.98 15.46 -11.49
C ALA A 267 -34.55 14.70 -12.74
N LEU A 268 -35.38 13.76 -13.19
CA LEU A 268 -35.12 12.96 -14.37
C LEU A 268 -35.71 13.63 -15.61
N LEU A 269 -34.86 13.91 -16.58
CA LEU A 269 -35.18 14.61 -17.82
C LEU A 269 -35.18 13.64 -19.00
N ARG A 270 -36.13 13.82 -19.91
CA ARG A 270 -36.23 13.10 -21.19
C ARG A 270 -35.86 14.04 -22.32
N ILE A 271 -34.83 13.67 -23.08
CA ILE A 271 -34.35 14.39 -24.25
C ILE A 271 -34.99 13.75 -25.48
N THR A 272 -35.81 14.52 -26.18
CA THR A 272 -36.47 14.11 -27.43
C THR A 272 -36.01 15.02 -28.58
N LYS A 273 -36.30 14.65 -29.83
CA LYS A 273 -36.08 15.54 -30.99
C LYS A 273 -36.77 16.90 -30.85
N THR A 274 -37.86 16.98 -30.09
CA THR A 274 -38.66 18.20 -29.90
C THR A 274 -38.20 19.09 -28.74
N GLY A 275 -37.24 18.63 -27.93
CA GLY A 275 -36.73 19.35 -26.76
C GLY A 275 -36.56 18.46 -25.53
N VAL A 276 -36.13 19.06 -24.43
CA VAL A 276 -35.97 18.41 -23.11
C VAL A 276 -37.22 18.64 -22.28
N ARG A 277 -37.76 17.58 -21.65
CA ARG A 277 -38.93 17.65 -20.75
C ARG A 277 -38.63 16.95 -19.42
N LEU A 278 -39.24 17.42 -18.35
CA LEU A 278 -39.19 16.76 -17.06
C LEU A 278 -40.03 15.47 -17.11
N ALA A 279 -39.43 14.33 -16.80
CA ALA A 279 -40.09 13.03 -16.82
C ALA A 279 -40.63 12.64 -15.43
N LYS A 280 -39.81 12.77 -14.38
CA LYS A 280 -40.19 12.46 -12.99
C LYS A 280 -39.23 13.16 -12.01
N MET A 281 -39.72 13.46 -10.81
CA MET A 281 -38.90 13.94 -9.69
C MET A 281 -38.87 12.89 -8.57
N PHE A 282 -37.70 12.72 -7.97
CA PHE A 282 -37.45 11.86 -6.81
C PHE A 282 -36.79 12.68 -5.71
N PRO A 283 -37.53 13.33 -4.81
CA PRO A 283 -36.98 14.29 -3.85
C PRO A 283 -36.11 13.63 -2.74
N ASN A 284 -36.40 12.37 -2.39
CA ASN A 284 -35.71 11.67 -1.30
C ASN A 284 -34.56 10.77 -1.79
N ALA A 285 -34.34 10.70 -3.10
CA ALA A 285 -33.34 9.81 -3.69
C ALA A 285 -31.92 10.32 -3.42
N THR A 286 -31.04 9.42 -2.98
CA THR A 286 -29.60 9.67 -2.81
C THR A 286 -28.81 9.30 -4.06
N HIS A 287 -29.23 8.25 -4.78
CA HIS A 287 -28.64 7.85 -6.06
C HIS A 287 -29.70 7.36 -7.06
N LEU A 288 -29.44 7.62 -8.35
CA LEU A 288 -30.14 7.00 -9.47
C LEU A 288 -29.20 6.03 -10.19
N VAL A 289 -29.71 4.84 -10.52
CA VAL A 289 -28.93 3.77 -11.14
C VAL A 289 -29.66 3.23 -12.37
N SER A 290 -29.00 3.24 -13.53
CA SER A 290 -29.53 2.56 -14.71
C SER A 290 -29.24 1.05 -14.64
N MET A 291 -30.21 0.22 -15.03
CA MET A 291 -30.04 -1.23 -15.12
C MET A 291 -29.48 -1.72 -16.48
N GLY A 292 -29.24 -0.80 -17.44
CA GLY A 292 -28.72 -1.12 -18.77
C GLY A 292 -29.55 -2.15 -19.54
N ASP A 293 -28.98 -2.70 -20.62
CA ASP A 293 -29.64 -3.74 -21.45
C ASP A 293 -29.67 -5.13 -20.78
N GLY A 294 -28.95 -5.30 -19.67
CA GLY A 294 -28.83 -6.58 -18.96
C GLY A 294 -30.16 -7.13 -18.44
N TRP A 295 -31.11 -6.25 -18.11
CA TRP A 295 -32.45 -6.66 -17.72
C TRP A 295 -33.23 -7.29 -18.89
N GLN A 296 -32.96 -6.86 -20.13
CA GLN A 296 -33.64 -7.34 -21.34
C GLN A 296 -33.14 -8.73 -21.76
N ILE A 297 -31.83 -9.00 -21.67
CA ILE A 297 -31.20 -10.26 -22.10
C ILE A 297 -31.63 -11.47 -21.23
N THR A 298 -32.17 -11.21 -20.03
CA THR A 298 -32.72 -12.26 -19.16
C THR A 298 -34.10 -12.80 -19.58
N ARG A 299 -34.76 -12.20 -20.58
CA ARG A 299 -36.00 -12.75 -21.17
C ARG A 299 -35.67 -13.49 -22.47
N LYS A 300 -35.43 -14.82 -22.37
CA LYS A 300 -35.68 -15.90 -23.37
C LYS A 300 -34.50 -16.85 -23.61
N PRO A 301 -34.70 -18.16 -23.33
CA PRO A 301 -34.25 -19.21 -24.24
C PRO A 301 -35.38 -20.19 -24.61
N GLN A 302 -36.65 -19.75 -24.64
CA GLN A 302 -37.76 -20.63 -25.00
C GLN A 302 -38.95 -19.83 -25.54
N GLU A 303 -38.90 -19.45 -26.81
CA GLU A 303 -40.07 -19.32 -27.71
C GLU A 303 -39.60 -18.87 -29.09
N ASN A 304 -39.44 -19.85 -30.00
CA ASN A 304 -39.36 -19.63 -31.43
C ASN A 304 -40.76 -19.26 -31.95
N THR A 305 -41.21 -18.05 -31.66
CA THR A 305 -42.36 -17.43 -32.33
C THR A 305 -42.00 -16.00 -32.68
N ALA A 306 -41.72 -15.80 -33.97
CA ALA A 306 -41.49 -14.51 -34.59
C ALA A 306 -42.82 -13.74 -34.69
N SER A 307 -43.29 -13.16 -33.57
CA SER A 307 -44.27 -12.08 -33.56
C SER A 307 -44.60 -11.64 -32.13
N SER A 308 -43.75 -10.81 -31.53
CA SER A 308 -44.18 -9.91 -30.46
C SER A 308 -43.29 -8.68 -30.45
N THR A 309 -43.69 -7.67 -31.21
CA THR A 309 -43.29 -6.27 -31.07
C THR A 309 -43.87 -5.70 -29.77
N GLY A 310 -43.49 -6.28 -28.63
CA GLY A 310 -43.78 -5.69 -27.32
C GLY A 310 -42.70 -4.66 -27.04
N ASP A 311 -43.10 -3.40 -26.84
CA ASP A 311 -42.22 -2.32 -26.34
C ASP A 311 -41.47 -2.83 -25.09
N GLU A 312 -40.16 -3.03 -25.23
CA GLU A 312 -39.28 -3.51 -24.17
C GLU A 312 -38.87 -2.33 -23.27
N THR A 313 -39.62 -2.07 -22.21
CA THR A 313 -39.38 -0.93 -21.34
C THR A 313 -38.13 -1.10 -20.45
N PRO A 314 -37.18 -0.15 -20.48
CA PRO A 314 -36.03 -0.12 -19.57
C PRO A 314 -36.46 0.11 -18.12
N TYR A 315 -35.58 -0.19 -17.15
CA TYR A 315 -35.83 0.03 -15.72
C TYR A 315 -34.75 0.91 -15.10
N ILE A 316 -35.16 1.71 -14.10
CA ILE A 316 -34.27 2.54 -13.29
C ILE A 316 -34.39 2.17 -11.81
N GLY A 317 -33.26 2.06 -11.13
CA GLY A 317 -33.19 1.92 -9.69
C GLY A 317 -33.07 3.27 -9.02
N VAL A 318 -33.90 3.52 -8.02
CA VAL A 318 -33.89 4.71 -7.17
C VAL A 318 -33.48 4.26 -5.77
N VAL A 319 -32.39 4.84 -5.26
CA VAL A 319 -31.88 4.52 -3.92
C VAL A 319 -32.31 5.60 -2.95
N GLU A 320 -32.93 5.20 -1.85
CA GLU A 320 -33.33 6.09 -0.76
C GLU A 320 -32.71 5.61 0.55
N GLN A 321 -32.08 6.52 1.31
CA GLN A 321 -31.46 6.21 2.59
C GLN A 321 -32.43 6.49 3.73
N LEU A 322 -32.69 5.48 4.57
CA LEU A 322 -33.54 5.58 5.75
C LEU A 322 -32.73 6.05 6.98
N GLU A 323 -33.43 6.55 8.00
CA GLU A 323 -32.83 7.07 9.24
C GLU A 323 -32.00 6.04 10.02
N ASN A 324 -32.29 4.75 9.83
CA ASN A 324 -31.58 3.64 10.48
C ASN A 324 -30.27 3.22 9.77
N GLY A 325 -29.83 3.96 8.74
CA GLY A 325 -28.64 3.64 7.95
C GLY A 325 -28.85 2.56 6.88
N ILE A 326 -30.07 2.00 6.76
CA ILE A 326 -30.43 1.06 5.71
C ILE A 326 -30.82 1.86 4.46
N SER A 327 -30.23 1.51 3.32
CA SER A 327 -30.62 2.05 2.02
C SER A 327 -31.57 1.09 1.33
N LYS A 328 -32.72 1.59 0.87
CA LYS A 328 -33.69 0.84 0.04
C LYS A 328 -33.48 1.17 -1.42
N VAL A 329 -33.74 0.18 -2.28
CA VAL A 329 -33.66 0.29 -3.73
C VAL A 329 -35.04 0.00 -4.31
N PHE A 330 -35.65 1.02 -4.92
CA PHE A 330 -36.92 0.94 -5.61
C PHE A 330 -36.70 0.87 -7.12
N ILE A 331 -37.45 0.00 -7.81
CA ILE A 331 -37.32 -0.16 -9.27
C ILE A 331 -38.54 0.42 -9.95
N TYR A 332 -38.30 1.33 -10.89
CA TYR A 332 -39.32 1.97 -11.72
C TYR A 332 -39.13 1.61 -13.19
N GLU A 333 -40.24 1.47 -13.90
CA GLU A 333 -40.27 1.33 -15.36
C GLU A 333 -40.04 2.68 -16.03
N LEU A 334 -39.08 2.73 -16.96
CA LEU A 334 -38.62 3.93 -17.65
C LEU A 334 -39.28 4.02 -19.03
N GLY A 335 -39.86 5.19 -19.33
CA GLY A 335 -40.63 5.44 -20.57
C GLY A 335 -42.15 5.19 -20.46
N GLY A 336 -42.60 4.41 -19.47
CA GLY A 336 -44.01 4.18 -19.15
C GLY A 336 -44.61 5.15 -18.12
N ASN A 337 -45.65 4.71 -17.40
CA ASN A 337 -46.34 5.50 -16.35
C ASN A 337 -45.55 5.66 -15.04
N TRP A 338 -44.24 5.35 -15.02
CA TRP A 338 -43.43 5.30 -13.80
C TRP A 338 -44.01 4.36 -12.75
N GLN A 339 -44.50 3.18 -13.15
CA GLN A 339 -44.98 2.17 -12.21
C GLN A 339 -43.81 1.56 -11.44
N GLN A 340 -43.98 1.50 -10.11
CA GLN A 340 -43.04 0.84 -9.21
C GLN A 340 -43.26 -0.67 -9.25
N LYS A 341 -42.17 -1.43 -9.32
CA LYS A 341 -42.22 -2.89 -9.25
C LYS A 341 -41.93 -3.35 -7.82
N GLU A 342 -42.98 -3.41 -7.00
CA GLU A 342 -42.90 -3.76 -5.56
C GLU A 342 -42.22 -5.13 -5.32
N ASP A 343 -42.43 -6.11 -6.21
CA ASP A 343 -41.82 -7.45 -6.11
C ASP A 343 -40.28 -7.47 -6.25
N SER A 344 -39.67 -6.36 -6.70
CA SER A 344 -38.23 -6.26 -6.95
C SER A 344 -37.54 -5.23 -6.05
N GLU A 345 -38.18 -4.86 -4.95
CA GLU A 345 -37.57 -4.01 -3.92
C GLU A 345 -36.34 -4.69 -3.30
N GLY A 346 -35.29 -3.89 -3.15
CA GLY A 346 -34.05 -4.32 -2.53
C GLY A 346 -33.67 -3.45 -1.34
N GLN A 347 -32.74 -3.93 -0.54
CA GLN A 347 -32.15 -3.15 0.55
C GLN A 347 -30.68 -3.52 0.71
N PHE A 348 -29.89 -2.62 1.29
CA PHE A 348 -28.53 -2.89 1.74
C PHE A 348 -28.17 -1.95 2.89
N ALA A 349 -27.17 -2.35 3.70
CA ALA A 349 -26.65 -1.53 4.78
C ALA A 349 -25.13 -1.54 4.71
N ILE A 350 -24.53 -0.36 4.63
CA ILE A 350 -23.07 -0.19 4.63
C ILE A 350 -22.57 -0.30 6.08
N PRO A 351 -21.51 -1.06 6.36
CA PRO A 351 -20.92 -1.13 7.70
C PRO A 351 -20.51 0.26 8.22
N PRO A 352 -20.71 0.57 9.52
CA PRO A 352 -20.43 1.90 10.08
C PRO A 352 -18.94 2.29 10.12
N THR A 353 -18.03 1.33 9.87
CA THR A 353 -16.58 1.57 9.80
C THR A 353 -16.11 2.10 8.43
N MET A 354 -17.00 2.09 7.43
CA MET A 354 -16.74 2.52 6.05
C MET A 354 -17.39 3.87 5.76
N ALA A 355 -16.98 4.50 4.66
CA ALA A 355 -17.59 5.75 4.22
C ALA A 355 -18.95 5.53 3.52
N ASN A 356 -19.60 6.64 3.15
CA ASN A 356 -20.86 6.61 2.40
C ASN A 356 -20.66 6.08 0.97
N ALA A 357 -21.77 5.74 0.31
CA ALA A 357 -21.74 5.32 -1.09
C ALA A 357 -21.38 6.50 -2.01
N ASP A 358 -20.37 6.31 -2.86
CA ASP A 358 -20.01 7.25 -3.92
C ASP A 358 -20.79 6.91 -5.20
N SER A 359 -20.75 5.65 -5.62
CA SER A 359 -21.50 5.13 -6.77
C SER A 359 -22.14 3.77 -6.52
N ILE A 360 -23.26 3.52 -7.17
CA ILE A 360 -24.05 2.29 -7.05
C ILE A 360 -24.37 1.77 -8.44
N HIS A 361 -24.15 0.47 -8.66
CA HIS A 361 -24.45 -0.23 -9.90
C HIS A 361 -25.34 -1.44 -9.62
N LEU A 362 -26.35 -1.66 -10.46
CA LEU A 362 -27.23 -2.81 -10.35
C LEU A 362 -26.89 -3.84 -11.44
N LEU A 363 -26.66 -5.08 -11.02
CA LEU A 363 -26.24 -6.17 -11.89
C LEU A 363 -27.37 -7.20 -12.00
N PRO A 364 -28.19 -7.15 -13.05
CA PRO A 364 -29.30 -8.07 -13.23
C PRO A 364 -28.82 -9.48 -13.57
N PHE A 365 -29.52 -10.50 -13.07
CA PHE A 365 -29.30 -11.91 -13.38
C PHE A 365 -30.58 -12.74 -13.24
N LEU A 366 -30.59 -13.95 -13.80
CA LEU A 366 -31.69 -14.91 -13.67
C LEU A 366 -31.47 -15.91 -12.53
N LEU A 367 -32.50 -16.10 -11.72
CA LEU A 367 -32.60 -17.24 -10.82
C LEU A 367 -32.87 -18.53 -11.62
N LYS A 368 -32.62 -19.69 -10.98
CA LYS A 368 -32.94 -21.01 -11.57
C LYS A 368 -34.42 -21.14 -11.94
N ASP A 369 -35.29 -20.50 -11.18
CA ASP A 369 -36.74 -20.48 -11.38
C ASP A 369 -37.19 -19.47 -12.46
N LEU A 370 -36.26 -18.94 -13.26
CA LEU A 370 -36.47 -17.91 -14.28
C LEU A 370 -37.01 -16.57 -13.76
N LYS A 371 -37.03 -16.37 -12.43
CA LYS A 371 -37.33 -15.08 -11.80
C LYS A 371 -36.13 -14.14 -11.94
N GLN A 372 -36.42 -12.88 -12.25
CA GLN A 372 -35.41 -11.82 -12.35
C GLN A 372 -34.98 -11.39 -10.95
N ALA A 373 -33.67 -11.25 -10.76
CA ALA A 373 -33.06 -10.74 -9.54
C ALA A 373 -31.87 -9.86 -9.92
N TYR A 374 -31.33 -9.12 -8.95
CA TYR A 374 -30.14 -8.31 -9.17
C TYR A 374 -29.20 -8.33 -7.96
N LYS A 375 -27.93 -8.02 -8.23
CA LYS A 375 -26.92 -7.73 -7.20
C LYS A 375 -26.66 -6.24 -7.19
N ILE A 376 -26.32 -5.70 -6.03
CA ILE A 376 -26.06 -4.29 -5.81
C ILE A 376 -24.56 -4.15 -5.56
N LEU A 377 -23.84 -3.55 -6.51
CA LEU A 377 -22.44 -3.21 -6.37
C LEU A 377 -22.36 -1.77 -5.86
N VAL A 378 -21.80 -1.57 -4.68
CA VAL A 378 -21.62 -0.26 -4.04
C VAL A 378 -20.13 0.04 -3.99
N VAL A 379 -19.73 1.18 -4.53
CA VAL A 379 -18.39 1.75 -4.36
C VAL A 379 -18.52 2.89 -3.36
N THR A 380 -17.74 2.83 -2.29
CA THR A 380 -17.76 3.85 -1.23
C THR A 380 -16.74 4.95 -1.48
N GLU A 381 -16.86 6.07 -0.77
CA GLU A 381 -15.93 7.20 -0.84
C GLU A 381 -14.51 6.84 -0.34
N ASP A 382 -14.39 5.84 0.53
CA ASP A 382 -13.12 5.28 1.04
C ASP A 382 -12.56 4.16 0.16
N ASP A 383 -12.91 4.13 -1.13
CA ASP A 383 -12.44 3.16 -2.14
C ASP A 383 -12.74 1.68 -1.81
N ALA A 384 -13.76 1.39 -1.00
CA ALA A 384 -14.21 0.01 -0.80
C ALA A 384 -15.25 -0.39 -1.86
N ILE A 385 -15.22 -1.67 -2.24
CA ILE A 385 -16.20 -2.28 -3.14
C ILE A 385 -16.98 -3.32 -2.35
N LEU A 386 -18.29 -3.13 -2.29
CA LEU A 386 -19.22 -4.02 -1.60
C LEU A 386 -20.19 -4.60 -2.61
N LEU A 387 -20.41 -5.92 -2.56
CA LEU A 387 -21.44 -6.56 -3.37
C LEU A 387 -22.52 -7.14 -2.48
N PHE A 388 -23.75 -6.66 -2.61
CA PHE A 388 -24.92 -7.16 -1.90
C PHE A 388 -25.82 -7.98 -2.83
N HIS A 389 -26.51 -8.95 -2.25
CA HIS A 389 -27.70 -9.54 -2.84
C HIS A 389 -28.90 -8.60 -2.65
N GLN A 390 -29.91 -8.65 -3.53
CA GLN A 390 -31.12 -7.81 -3.43
C GLN A 390 -31.80 -7.83 -2.04
N GLN A 391 -31.68 -8.93 -1.30
CA GLN A 391 -32.25 -9.10 0.06
C GLN A 391 -31.46 -8.37 1.18
N GLY A 392 -30.34 -7.71 0.86
CA GLY A 392 -29.46 -7.02 1.82
C GLY A 392 -28.34 -7.86 2.40
N ARG A 393 -28.17 -9.10 1.96
CA ARG A 393 -27.03 -9.93 2.37
C ARG A 393 -25.76 -9.49 1.64
N LEU A 394 -24.74 -9.07 2.39
CA LEU A 394 -23.40 -8.81 1.88
C LEU A 394 -22.75 -10.12 1.39
N LEU A 395 -22.31 -10.16 0.13
CA LEU A 395 -21.65 -11.33 -0.48
C LEU A 395 -20.15 -11.31 -0.24
N TRP A 396 -19.51 -10.18 -0.51
CA TRP A 396 -18.08 -9.97 -0.29
C TRP A 396 -17.77 -8.46 -0.23
N THR A 397 -16.60 -8.17 0.35
CA THR A 397 -16.02 -6.82 0.45
C THR A 397 -14.61 -6.86 -0.14
N ARG A 398 -14.24 -5.83 -0.89
CA ARG A 398 -12.86 -5.57 -1.32
C ARG A 398 -12.46 -4.18 -0.90
N GLU A 399 -11.34 -4.08 -0.20
CA GLU A 399 -10.78 -2.81 0.29
C GLU A 399 -9.74 -2.30 -0.70
N GLU A 400 -10.16 -1.53 -1.72
CA GLU A 400 -9.26 -1.04 -2.78
C GLU A 400 -8.48 0.22 -2.34
N ALA A 401 -8.78 0.81 -1.18
CA ALA A 401 -7.95 1.84 -0.55
C ALA A 401 -6.48 1.41 -0.35
N LEU A 402 -6.26 0.10 -0.14
CA LEU A 402 -4.93 -0.51 -0.01
C LEU A 402 -4.07 -0.43 -1.30
N ALA A 403 -4.66 -0.07 -2.44
CA ALA A 403 -3.93 0.26 -3.67
C ALA A 403 -3.17 1.60 -3.61
N SER A 404 -3.36 2.38 -2.54
CA SER A 404 -2.83 3.75 -2.40
C SER A 404 -2.23 4.01 -1.01
N VAL A 405 -1.39 3.09 -0.54
CA VAL A 405 -0.66 3.24 0.73
C VAL A 405 0.33 4.41 0.65
N LEU A 406 0.29 5.29 1.66
CA LEU A 406 1.19 6.45 1.81
C LEU A 406 2.22 6.27 2.94
N GLY A 407 1.96 5.36 3.88
CA GLY A 407 2.85 5.05 4.99
C GLY A 407 2.56 3.67 5.56
N ALA A 408 3.60 2.97 5.99
CA ALA A 408 3.52 1.64 6.57
C ALA A 408 4.49 1.50 7.74
N GLN A 409 4.02 0.94 8.86
CA GLN A 409 4.82 0.73 10.06
C GLN A 409 4.52 -0.62 10.69
N PHE A 410 5.56 -1.37 11.07
CA PHE A 410 5.41 -2.58 11.87
C PHE A 410 5.26 -2.24 13.36
N ILE A 411 4.30 -2.91 14.00
CA ILE A 411 4.00 -2.80 15.42
C ILE A 411 4.09 -4.18 16.05
N ASP A 412 4.83 -4.27 17.16
CA ASP A 412 4.93 -5.51 17.93
C ASP A 412 3.59 -5.86 18.57
N LEU A 413 3.26 -7.14 18.59
CA LEU A 413 2.09 -7.65 19.30
C LEU A 413 2.30 -7.61 20.82
N PRO A 414 1.23 -7.58 21.61
CA PRO A 414 1.33 -7.71 23.07
C PRO A 414 1.79 -9.11 23.47
N LEU A 415 2.42 -9.18 24.65
CA LEU A 415 2.74 -10.45 25.29
C LEU A 415 1.47 -11.22 25.67
N SER A 416 1.60 -12.53 25.81
CA SER A 416 0.53 -13.34 26.40
C SER A 416 0.26 -12.89 27.84
N GLU A 417 -0.97 -13.08 28.34
CA GLU A 417 -1.27 -12.71 29.73
C GLU A 417 -0.37 -13.41 30.75
N THR A 418 0.06 -14.64 30.45
CA THR A 418 1.01 -15.37 31.29
C THR A 418 2.39 -14.73 31.28
N ASP A 419 2.90 -14.34 30.10
CA ASP A 419 4.21 -13.71 29.99
C ASP A 419 4.21 -12.28 30.55
N ALA A 420 3.12 -11.54 30.36
CA ALA A 420 2.94 -10.20 30.94
C ALA A 420 2.95 -10.24 32.48
N LYS A 421 2.32 -11.26 33.09
CA LYS A 421 2.38 -11.47 34.55
C LYS A 421 3.79 -11.83 35.03
N ILE A 422 4.60 -12.50 34.19
CA ILE A 422 6.00 -12.79 34.49
C ILE A 422 6.82 -11.50 34.48
N GLU A 423 6.63 -10.61 33.50
CA GLU A 423 7.31 -9.32 33.52
C GLU A 423 6.92 -8.48 34.74
N GLN A 424 5.65 -8.54 35.16
CA GLN A 424 5.17 -7.87 36.35
C GLN A 424 5.82 -8.39 37.66
N GLU A 425 6.30 -9.64 37.70
CA GLU A 425 7.06 -10.20 38.84
C GLU A 425 8.27 -9.34 39.19
N PHE A 426 8.90 -8.71 38.19
CA PHE A 426 10.14 -7.97 38.32
C PHE A 426 9.97 -6.44 38.30
N GLY A 427 8.74 -5.94 38.19
CA GLY A 427 8.46 -4.52 37.97
C GLY A 427 8.43 -3.65 39.25
N ASP A 428 8.29 -4.25 40.43
CA ASP A 428 8.00 -3.51 41.66
C ASP A 428 9.28 -3.16 42.45
N GLY A 429 10.00 -2.15 41.98
CA GLY A 429 11.30 -1.73 42.53
C GLY A 429 11.28 -1.22 43.99
N ASN A 430 10.09 -0.96 44.55
CA ASN A 430 9.90 -0.46 45.92
C ASN A 430 9.50 -1.55 46.93
N ALA A 431 9.37 -2.81 46.50
CA ALA A 431 8.95 -3.90 47.38
C ALA A 431 10.10 -4.39 48.30
N ASN A 432 9.75 -4.77 49.53
CA ASN A 432 10.69 -5.43 50.44
C ASN A 432 11.21 -6.76 49.85
N VAL A 433 12.48 -7.11 50.10
CA VAL A 433 13.10 -8.35 49.56
C VAL A 433 12.28 -9.61 49.88
N LEU A 434 11.71 -9.69 51.09
CA LEU A 434 10.83 -10.80 51.48
C LEU A 434 9.54 -10.84 50.63
N ALA A 435 8.95 -9.68 50.33
CA ALA A 435 7.77 -9.57 49.50
C ALA A 435 8.08 -9.97 48.04
N MET A 436 9.22 -9.54 47.49
CA MET A 436 9.70 -9.98 46.17
C MET A 436 9.94 -11.50 46.12
N PHE A 437 10.49 -12.08 47.19
CA PHE A 437 10.71 -13.52 47.25
C PHE A 437 9.39 -14.32 47.35
N LEU A 438 8.45 -13.87 48.19
CA LEU A 438 7.14 -14.50 48.33
C LEU A 438 6.34 -14.42 47.04
N THR A 439 6.29 -13.24 46.41
CA THR A 439 5.62 -13.05 45.11
C THR A 439 6.20 -13.95 44.04
N ARG A 440 7.53 -14.05 43.95
CA ARG A 440 8.23 -14.99 43.05
C ARG A 440 7.83 -16.46 43.29
N ILE A 441 7.88 -16.93 44.53
CA ILE A 441 7.48 -18.33 44.84
C ILE A 441 6.03 -18.57 44.49
N THR A 442 5.12 -17.65 44.84
CA THR A 442 3.70 -17.77 44.53
C THR A 442 3.48 -17.85 43.01
N MET A 443 4.16 -17.02 42.21
CA MET A 443 4.07 -17.06 40.76
C MET A 443 4.63 -18.37 40.17
N GLN A 444 5.78 -18.84 40.67
CA GLN A 444 6.35 -20.12 40.23
C GLN A 444 5.47 -21.32 40.58
N LEU A 445 4.80 -21.30 41.73
CA LEU A 445 3.81 -22.33 42.10
C LEU A 445 2.59 -22.30 41.17
N CYS A 446 2.08 -21.11 40.83
CA CYS A 446 1.01 -20.96 39.84
C CYS A 446 1.43 -21.49 38.46
N GLN A 447 2.68 -21.22 38.03
CA GLN A 447 3.23 -21.77 36.78
C GLN A 447 3.32 -23.29 36.82
N LEU A 448 3.84 -23.87 37.91
CA LEU A 448 3.92 -25.32 38.10
C LEU A 448 2.53 -25.96 38.06
N GLN A 449 1.54 -25.34 38.71
CA GLN A 449 0.15 -25.79 38.65
C GLN A 449 -0.37 -25.79 37.21
N SER A 450 -0.12 -24.71 36.44
CA SER A 450 -0.52 -24.63 35.03
C SER A 450 0.18 -25.67 34.15
N LEU A 451 1.46 -25.93 34.37
CA LEU A 451 2.24 -26.95 33.66
C LEU A 451 1.70 -28.35 33.97
N LEU A 452 1.44 -28.66 35.24
CA LEU A 452 0.88 -29.93 35.66
C LEU A 452 -0.51 -30.15 35.04
N LEU A 453 -1.38 -29.14 35.09
CA LEU A 453 -2.70 -29.19 34.43
C LEU A 453 -2.57 -29.44 32.91
N GLY A 454 -1.64 -28.75 32.24
CA GLY A 454 -1.36 -28.95 30.81
C GLY A 454 -0.83 -30.34 30.48
N LEU A 455 0.09 -30.88 31.29
CA LEU A 455 0.62 -32.23 31.15
C LEU A 455 -0.46 -33.30 31.41
N PHE A 456 -1.27 -33.14 32.46
CA PHE A 456 -2.39 -34.03 32.74
C PHE A 456 -3.42 -34.03 31.61
N ALA A 457 -3.77 -32.85 31.07
CA ALA A 457 -4.65 -32.74 29.91
C ALA A 457 -4.07 -33.36 28.63
N SER A 458 -2.74 -33.29 28.46
CA SER A 458 -2.02 -33.93 27.35
C SER A 458 -1.94 -35.46 27.49
N LEU A 459 -1.86 -35.97 28.72
CA LEU A 459 -1.80 -37.40 29.03
C LEU A 459 -3.20 -38.06 29.01
N SER A 460 -4.27 -37.33 29.36
CA SER A 460 -5.65 -37.82 29.35
C SER A 460 -6.29 -37.94 27.96
N GLY A 461 -5.56 -37.64 26.89
CA GLY A 461 -6.03 -37.85 25.51
C GLY A 461 -7.16 -36.90 25.06
N THR A 462 -7.49 -35.87 25.85
CA THR A 462 -8.39 -34.79 25.45
C THR A 462 -7.67 -33.83 24.50
N ILE A 463 -7.34 -34.32 23.31
CA ILE A 463 -6.87 -33.51 22.20
C ILE A 463 -8.11 -32.81 21.60
N GLY A 464 -8.24 -31.52 21.86
CA GLY A 464 -9.15 -30.66 21.09
C GLY A 464 -10.47 -30.30 21.78
N GLN A 465 -10.42 -29.39 22.74
CA GLN A 465 -11.41 -28.31 22.78
C GLN A 465 -10.66 -26.98 22.77
N PRO A 466 -10.59 -26.27 21.63
CA PRO A 466 -10.28 -24.87 21.67
C PRO A 466 -11.47 -24.18 22.36
N GLU A 467 -11.23 -23.59 23.53
CA GLU A 467 -12.19 -22.67 24.14
C GLU A 467 -12.64 -21.66 23.07
N ALA A 468 -13.95 -21.39 23.03
CA ALA A 468 -14.65 -20.56 22.04
C ALA A 468 -14.30 -19.06 22.14
N GLY A 469 -13.01 -18.73 21.96
CA GLY A 469 -12.43 -17.38 21.93
C GLY A 469 -11.25 -17.31 20.95
N VAL A 470 -11.29 -18.07 19.86
CA VAL A 470 -10.16 -18.31 18.93
C VAL A 470 -9.70 -17.05 18.18
N ALA A 471 -10.53 -16.01 18.06
CA ALA A 471 -10.13 -14.78 17.35
C ALA A 471 -9.16 -13.87 18.14
N SER A 472 -9.17 -13.92 19.48
CA SER A 472 -8.31 -13.06 20.32
C SER A 472 -6.98 -13.72 20.72
N ARG A 473 -6.86 -15.05 20.61
CA ARG A 473 -5.60 -15.77 20.88
C ARG A 473 -4.55 -15.61 19.77
N ASP A 474 -4.92 -15.17 18.56
CA ASP A 474 -4.02 -15.10 17.38
C ASP A 474 -3.19 -13.80 17.30
N LEU A 475 -3.50 -12.79 18.12
CA LEU A 475 -2.80 -11.50 18.19
C LEU A 475 -1.88 -11.40 19.41
N THR A 476 -1.12 -12.46 19.67
CA THR A 476 -0.06 -12.46 20.69
C THR A 476 1.30 -12.58 20.04
N ARG A 477 2.30 -11.97 20.67
CA ARG A 477 3.68 -12.01 20.22
C ARG A 477 4.21 -13.44 20.29
N ASP A 478 4.88 -13.87 19.21
CA ASP A 478 5.60 -15.13 19.18
C ASP A 478 7.01 -14.98 19.78
N LYS A 479 7.64 -16.10 20.15
CA LYS A 479 8.96 -16.10 20.79
C LYS A 479 10.06 -15.42 19.97
N PHE A 480 9.98 -15.50 18.64
CA PHE A 480 10.97 -14.94 17.72
C PHE A 480 10.58 -13.56 17.20
N GLY A 481 9.42 -13.01 17.59
CA GLY A 481 8.95 -11.70 17.13
C GLY A 481 8.69 -11.62 15.62
N PHE A 482 8.34 -12.74 14.99
CA PHE A 482 7.90 -12.76 13.60
C PHE A 482 6.47 -12.28 13.43
N ASN A 483 5.61 -12.43 14.42
CA ASN A 483 4.20 -12.04 14.38
C ASN A 483 4.07 -10.57 14.81
N LYS A 484 3.65 -9.72 13.87
CA LYS A 484 3.53 -8.27 14.04
C LYS A 484 2.30 -7.76 13.30
N VAL A 485 1.82 -6.59 13.71
CA VAL A 485 0.76 -5.87 12.99
C VAL A 485 1.41 -4.84 12.06
N ILE A 486 0.98 -4.78 10.82
CA ILE A 486 1.37 -3.74 9.86
C ILE A 486 0.28 -2.68 9.87
N LEU A 487 0.60 -1.51 10.42
CA LEU A 487 -0.27 -0.35 10.39
C LEU A 487 -0.02 0.43 9.10
N LEU A 488 -1.07 0.62 8.30
CA LEU A 488 -1.03 1.28 7.00
C LEU A 488 -1.89 2.54 7.01
N SER A 489 -1.38 3.63 6.43
CA SER A 489 -2.13 4.84 6.12
C SER A 489 -2.33 4.96 4.61
N THR A 490 -3.54 5.29 4.17
CA THR A 490 -3.92 5.33 2.74
C THR A 490 -4.32 6.73 2.27
N ALA A 491 -4.24 6.98 0.97
CA ALA A 491 -4.66 8.24 0.37
C ALA A 491 -6.17 8.51 0.51
N ALA A 492 -6.97 7.44 0.65
CA ALA A 492 -8.41 7.46 0.92
C ALA A 492 -8.77 7.79 2.39
N GLN A 493 -7.81 8.31 3.17
CA GLN A 493 -8.03 8.78 4.55
C GLN A 493 -8.48 7.66 5.50
N LYS A 494 -8.05 6.43 5.20
CA LYS A 494 -8.39 5.22 5.96
C LYS A 494 -7.14 4.59 6.53
N LEU A 495 -7.23 4.13 7.78
CA LEU A 495 -6.18 3.38 8.46
C LEU A 495 -6.53 1.90 8.48
N PHE A 496 -5.53 1.05 8.25
CA PHE A 496 -5.68 -0.40 8.28
C PHE A 496 -4.62 -1.02 9.19
N ALA A 497 -5.00 -2.04 9.94
CA ALA A 497 -4.08 -2.94 10.60
C ALA A 497 -4.14 -4.30 9.92
N LEU A 498 -3.03 -4.75 9.33
CA LEU A 498 -2.91 -6.08 8.75
C LEU A 498 -2.11 -6.99 9.66
N ASN A 499 -2.55 -8.24 9.82
CA ASN A 499 -1.71 -9.27 10.41
C ASN A 499 -0.63 -9.66 9.40
N ASN A 500 0.65 -9.54 9.77
CA ASN A 500 1.74 -9.85 8.85
C ASN A 500 1.87 -11.34 8.51
N ARG A 501 1.26 -12.25 9.28
CA ARG A 501 1.35 -13.70 9.03
C ARG A 501 0.53 -14.14 7.82
N ASN A 502 -0.67 -13.59 7.63
CA ASN A 502 -1.64 -14.02 6.62
C ASN A 502 -2.21 -12.87 5.77
N GLY A 503 -1.85 -11.62 6.08
CA GLY A 503 -2.34 -10.42 5.41
C GLY A 503 -3.79 -10.05 5.75
N GLN A 504 -4.45 -10.73 6.70
CA GLN A 504 -5.84 -10.42 7.04
C GLN A 504 -5.94 -9.04 7.70
N ILE A 505 -7.00 -8.31 7.36
CA ILE A 505 -7.35 -7.04 8.00
C ILE A 505 -7.86 -7.35 9.40
N VAL A 506 -7.13 -6.88 10.42
CA VAL A 506 -7.52 -6.99 11.83
C VAL A 506 -8.61 -5.96 12.14
N TRP A 507 -8.39 -4.72 11.72
CA TRP A 507 -9.37 -3.63 11.80
C TRP A 507 -9.08 -2.59 10.72
N SER A 508 -10.10 -1.81 10.40
CA SER A 508 -10.02 -0.68 9.46
C SER A 508 -10.92 0.45 9.93
N GLN A 509 -10.43 1.68 9.87
CA GLN A 509 -11.17 2.86 10.33
C GLN A 509 -10.98 4.02 9.35
N HIS A 510 -12.08 4.62 8.89
CA HIS A 510 -12.07 5.79 8.02
C HIS A 510 -12.12 7.11 8.81
N PHE A 511 -11.33 8.10 8.39
CA PHE A 511 -11.22 9.42 9.01
C PHE A 511 -11.41 10.53 7.96
N PRO A 512 -12.63 11.05 7.75
CA PRO A 512 -12.95 11.96 6.63
C PRO A 512 -12.27 13.35 6.71
N GLN A 513 -11.69 13.68 7.85
CA GLN A 513 -10.98 14.95 8.10
C GLN A 513 -9.46 14.83 7.94
N LEU A 514 -8.92 13.61 7.78
CA LEU A 514 -7.48 13.33 7.77
C LEU A 514 -6.96 13.34 6.32
N HIS A 515 -6.65 14.52 5.79
CA HIS A 515 -6.05 14.63 4.46
C HIS A 515 -4.52 14.46 4.50
N PRO A 516 -3.90 13.94 3.43
CA PRO A 516 -2.45 13.77 3.35
C PRO A 516 -1.69 15.09 3.27
N LEU A 517 -0.50 15.12 3.88
CA LEU A 517 0.47 16.20 3.75
C LEU A 517 1.17 16.13 2.39
N ASN A 518 1.61 17.27 1.86
CA ASN A 518 2.40 17.33 0.63
C ASN A 518 3.84 17.75 0.98
N SER A 519 4.82 16.91 0.64
CA SER A 519 6.24 17.17 0.87
C SER A 519 7.01 16.94 -0.43
N ALA A 520 7.61 18.00 -0.98
CA ALA A 520 8.36 17.99 -2.25
C ALA A 520 7.58 17.38 -3.45
N GLY A 521 6.25 17.48 -3.47
CA GLY A 521 5.40 16.92 -4.53
C GLY A 521 4.91 15.48 -4.26
N THR A 522 5.30 14.88 -3.14
CA THR A 522 4.84 13.56 -2.69
C THR A 522 3.81 13.69 -1.57
N LYS A 523 2.69 12.97 -1.69
CA LYS A 523 1.69 12.87 -0.62
C LYS A 523 2.19 11.92 0.46
N LYS A 524 2.14 12.31 1.74
CA LYS A 524 2.56 11.50 2.88
C LYS A 524 1.57 11.60 4.04
N LEU A 525 1.38 10.48 4.74
CA LEU A 525 0.66 10.39 6.01
C LEU A 525 1.58 9.68 7.02
N PRO A 526 2.54 10.39 7.64
CA PRO A 526 3.50 9.78 8.54
C PRO A 526 2.81 9.21 9.79
N ILE A 527 3.28 8.01 10.17
CA ILE A 527 2.81 7.28 11.35
C ILE A 527 3.92 7.38 12.40
N PHE A 528 3.61 7.96 13.55
CA PHE A 528 4.52 8.03 14.69
C PHE A 528 4.13 7.01 15.75
N VAL A 529 5.06 6.09 16.07
CA VAL A 529 4.88 5.14 17.17
C VAL A 529 5.28 5.83 18.47
N GLN A 530 4.31 6.23 19.27
CA GLN A 530 4.56 6.92 20.54
C GLN A 530 4.86 5.94 21.67
N ARG A 531 4.12 4.82 21.72
CA ARG A 531 4.30 3.77 22.74
C ARG A 531 4.08 2.39 22.14
N THR A 532 5.02 1.48 22.38
CA THR A 532 4.96 0.07 21.95
C THR A 532 4.18 -0.78 22.96
N THR A 533 4.07 -2.09 22.71
CA THR A 533 3.41 -3.05 23.60
C THR A 533 4.26 -3.53 24.76
N ALA A 534 5.52 -3.07 24.87
CA ALA A 534 6.48 -3.54 25.87
C ALA A 534 6.16 -3.11 27.32
N HIS A 535 5.34 -2.08 27.51
CA HIS A 535 5.08 -1.48 28.81
C HIS A 535 3.68 -1.82 29.32
N TYR A 536 3.48 -3.03 29.85
CA TYR A 536 2.24 -3.40 30.54
C TYR A 536 2.13 -2.65 31.89
N PRO A 537 0.99 -2.06 32.28
CA PRO A 537 -0.37 -2.20 31.73
C PRO A 537 -0.77 -1.12 30.70
N HIS A 538 0.16 -0.25 30.27
CA HIS A 538 -0.18 0.87 29.41
C HIS A 538 -0.48 0.43 27.97
N PRO A 539 -1.59 0.88 27.34
CA PRO A 539 -1.94 0.46 25.99
C PRO A 539 -1.00 1.09 24.95
N PRO A 540 -0.68 0.38 23.85
CA PRO A 540 0.14 0.92 22.77
C PRO A 540 -0.57 2.10 22.08
N ARG A 541 0.22 3.05 21.57
CA ARG A 541 -0.29 4.30 20.99
C ARG A 541 0.49 4.67 19.73
N CYS A 542 -0.23 4.87 18.63
CA CYS A 542 0.30 5.40 17.38
C CYS A 542 -0.49 6.64 16.97
N THR A 543 0.21 7.65 16.47
CA THR A 543 -0.40 8.89 16.01
C THR A 543 -0.09 9.10 14.54
N VAL A 544 -1.14 9.30 13.74
CA VAL A 544 -1.05 9.65 12.33
C VAL A 544 -1.23 11.15 12.21
N LEU A 545 -0.31 11.79 11.49
CA LEU A 545 -0.35 13.22 11.24
C LEU A 545 -0.80 13.51 9.81
N GLY A 546 -1.80 14.36 9.66
CA GLY A 546 -2.29 14.87 8.39
C GLY A 546 -2.61 16.36 8.45
N LYS A 547 -3.37 16.83 7.46
CA LYS A 547 -3.94 18.18 7.42
C LYS A 547 -5.46 18.11 7.44
N HIS A 548 -6.09 19.09 8.06
CA HIS A 548 -7.52 19.30 7.97
C HIS A 548 -7.89 20.00 6.64
N SER A 549 -9.18 20.03 6.30
CA SER A 549 -9.68 20.74 5.11
C SER A 549 -9.42 22.25 5.18
N SER A 550 -9.33 22.82 6.40
CA SER A 550 -8.91 24.20 6.67
C SER A 550 -7.43 24.46 6.34
N GLY A 551 -6.62 23.41 6.13
CA GLY A 551 -5.17 23.46 5.95
C GLY A 551 -4.37 23.34 7.24
N ASN A 552 -5.02 23.41 8.41
CA ASN A 552 -4.38 23.23 9.71
C ASN A 552 -3.88 21.79 9.93
N GLY A 553 -2.99 21.58 10.89
CA GLY A 553 -2.56 20.23 11.30
C GLY A 553 -3.72 19.41 11.88
N TYR A 554 -3.80 18.13 11.57
CA TYR A 554 -4.81 17.21 12.11
C TYR A 554 -4.15 15.93 12.63
N LEU A 555 -4.45 15.57 13.88
CA LEU A 555 -3.87 14.42 14.57
C LEU A 555 -4.93 13.36 14.84
N VAL A 556 -4.59 12.11 14.55
CA VAL A 556 -5.41 10.94 14.88
C VAL A 556 -4.54 9.95 15.65
N SER A 557 -4.83 9.76 16.92
CA SER A 557 -4.18 8.77 17.78
C SER A 557 -5.07 7.55 17.97
N VAL A 558 -4.51 6.38 17.69
CA VAL A 558 -5.23 5.10 17.76
C VAL A 558 -4.41 4.07 18.53
N ASN A 559 -5.10 3.10 19.11
CA ASN A 559 -4.46 1.86 19.53
C ASN A 559 -4.18 1.01 18.28
N PRO A 560 -2.91 0.76 17.91
CA PRO A 560 -2.57 0.08 16.66
C PRO A 560 -3.04 -1.38 16.60
N ILE A 561 -3.28 -2.02 17.75
CA ILE A 561 -3.68 -3.43 17.81
C ILE A 561 -5.20 -3.58 17.73
N THR A 562 -5.95 -2.77 18.46
CA THR A 562 -7.41 -2.90 18.56
C THR A 562 -8.19 -1.97 17.64
N GLY A 563 -7.57 -0.89 17.13
CA GLY A 563 -8.23 0.12 16.32
C GLY A 563 -9.06 1.12 17.11
N VAL A 564 -9.08 1.03 18.45
CA VAL A 564 -9.77 1.99 19.30
C VAL A 564 -9.14 3.37 19.14
N ILE A 565 -9.99 4.35 18.83
CA ILE A 565 -9.59 5.76 18.72
C ILE A 565 -9.31 6.28 20.13
N LEU A 566 -8.08 6.75 20.35
CA LEU A 566 -7.63 7.28 21.64
C LEU A 566 -7.85 8.78 21.71
N ASP A 567 -7.53 9.50 20.64
CA ASP A 567 -7.63 10.96 20.58
C ASP A 567 -7.67 11.45 19.12
N THR A 568 -8.42 12.51 18.86
CA THR A 568 -8.53 13.17 17.55
C THR A 568 -8.56 14.67 17.76
N GLN A 569 -7.61 15.39 17.18
CA GLN A 569 -7.44 16.82 17.44
C GLN A 569 -7.07 17.59 16.16
N GLU A 570 -7.84 18.64 15.86
CA GLU A 570 -7.40 19.70 14.93
C GLU A 570 -6.49 20.69 15.69
N LEU A 571 -5.30 20.92 15.16
CA LEU A 571 -4.36 21.89 15.70
C LEU A 571 -4.71 23.29 15.18
N PRO A 572 -4.60 24.35 15.98
CA PRO A 572 -4.96 25.71 15.55
C PRO A 572 -3.89 26.38 14.65
N TYR A 573 -2.98 25.59 14.07
CA TYR A 573 -1.81 26.07 13.36
C TYR A 573 -1.39 25.14 12.21
N HIS A 574 -0.59 25.68 11.28
CA HIS A 574 -0.06 24.94 10.15
C HIS A 574 1.32 24.37 10.49
N ILE A 575 1.48 23.05 10.35
CA ILE A 575 2.72 22.36 10.70
C ILE A 575 3.73 22.47 9.56
N LEU A 576 4.92 22.98 9.85
CA LEU A 576 6.08 22.96 8.95
C LEU A 576 6.88 21.67 9.09
N GLN A 577 7.10 21.23 10.33
CA GLN A 577 7.91 20.05 10.64
C GLN A 577 7.34 19.31 11.85
N ALA A 578 7.46 17.98 11.82
CA ALA A 578 7.14 17.10 12.94
C ALA A 578 8.32 16.16 13.21
N SER A 579 8.65 15.95 14.48
CA SER A 579 9.68 15.00 14.93
C SER A 579 9.27 14.30 16.21
N SER A 580 9.63 13.02 16.35
CA SER A 580 9.47 12.29 17.61
C SER A 580 10.63 12.59 18.56
N LEU A 581 10.33 12.85 19.82
CA LEU A 581 11.34 12.97 20.86
C LEU A 581 11.99 11.59 21.15
N PRO A 582 13.30 11.56 21.41
CA PRO A 582 13.98 10.32 21.77
C PRO A 582 13.70 9.89 23.23
N PHE A 583 13.23 10.82 24.06
CA PHE A 583 12.97 10.61 25.48
C PHE A 583 11.53 10.14 25.72
N LEU A 584 11.36 9.35 26.78
CA LEU A 584 10.08 8.84 27.24
C LEU A 584 9.59 9.68 28.42
N ASP A 585 8.29 9.92 28.49
CA ASP A 585 7.66 10.49 29.68
C ASP A 585 7.46 9.44 30.80
N ASP A 586 6.90 9.87 31.92
CA ASP A 586 6.62 9.01 33.09
C ASP A 586 5.66 7.84 32.75
N GLU A 587 4.92 7.92 31.64
CA GLU A 587 4.03 6.87 31.13
C GLU A 587 4.62 6.09 29.94
N TYR A 588 5.94 6.19 29.73
CA TYR A 588 6.66 5.56 28.62
C TYR A 588 6.16 5.95 27.23
N THR A 589 5.65 7.17 27.08
CA THR A 589 5.19 7.76 25.82
C THR A 589 6.25 8.66 25.23
N ARG A 590 6.59 8.45 23.95
CA ARG A 590 7.42 9.39 23.19
C ARG A 590 6.57 10.57 22.73
N GLY A 591 6.92 11.76 23.20
CA GLY A 591 6.29 13.00 22.76
C GLY A 591 6.63 13.33 21.31
N LEU A 592 5.71 14.02 20.64
CA LEU A 592 5.92 14.61 19.32
C LEU A 592 6.18 16.10 19.49
N LEU A 593 7.06 16.63 18.65
CA LEU A 593 7.44 18.04 18.58
C LEU A 593 7.02 18.58 17.21
N PHE A 594 6.32 19.70 17.21
CA PHE A 594 5.83 20.37 16.01
C PHE A 594 6.38 21.79 15.93
N LEU A 595 6.77 22.18 14.71
CA LEU A 595 7.10 23.55 14.36
C LEU A 595 5.97 24.15 13.52
N ASP A 596 5.37 25.25 14.00
CA ASP A 596 4.36 26.02 13.30
C ASP A 596 4.99 26.95 12.24
N SER A 597 4.19 27.30 11.22
CA SER A 597 4.41 28.39 10.25
C SER A 597 4.85 29.72 10.88
N LYS A 598 4.38 30.05 12.09
CA LYS A 598 4.81 31.25 12.85
C LYS A 598 6.06 31.03 13.70
N LEU A 599 6.77 29.92 13.49
CA LEU A 599 7.91 29.46 14.28
C LEU A 599 7.57 29.22 15.77
N GLY A 600 6.29 28.94 16.05
CA GLY A 600 5.85 28.45 17.35
C GLY A 600 6.19 26.97 17.52
N VAL A 601 6.62 26.57 18.71
CA VAL A 601 6.93 25.17 19.03
C VAL A 601 5.83 24.61 19.89
N HIS A 602 5.33 23.44 19.51
CA HIS A 602 4.24 22.75 20.21
C HIS A 602 4.60 21.28 20.43
N THR A 603 4.06 20.68 21.49
CA THR A 603 4.28 19.27 21.81
C THR A 603 2.97 18.50 21.92
N TYR A 604 3.02 17.21 21.60
CA TYR A 604 1.91 16.30 21.78
C TYR A 604 2.38 14.94 22.32
N PRO A 605 1.88 14.49 23.50
CA PRO A 605 0.96 15.19 24.39
C PRO A 605 1.57 16.48 24.99
N THR A 606 0.73 17.33 25.61
CA THR A 606 1.19 18.58 26.23
C THR A 606 2.13 18.36 27.43
N SER A 607 2.05 17.19 28.08
CA SER A 607 2.97 16.77 29.14
C SER A 607 4.43 16.73 28.68
N ALA A 608 4.69 16.45 27.40
CA ALA A 608 6.03 16.35 26.84
C ALA A 608 6.77 17.71 26.81
N ALA A 609 6.08 18.84 27.01
CA ALA A 609 6.71 20.16 27.06
C ALA A 609 7.77 20.26 28.18
N LYS A 610 7.56 19.57 29.30
CA LYS A 610 8.53 19.51 30.39
C LYS A 610 9.83 18.82 29.96
N LEU A 611 9.74 17.68 29.27
CA LEU A 611 10.89 16.96 28.74
C LEU A 611 11.66 17.78 27.70
N VAL A 612 10.95 18.51 26.83
CA VAL A 612 11.59 19.41 25.86
C VAL A 612 12.36 20.51 26.58
N TYR A 613 11.82 21.09 27.65
CA TYR A 613 12.51 22.12 28.43
C TYR A 613 13.76 21.59 29.15
N GLU A 614 13.68 20.38 29.71
CA GLU A 614 14.81 19.69 30.38
C GLU A 614 15.95 19.38 29.41
N HIS A 615 15.64 19.06 28.15
CA HIS A 615 16.61 18.71 27.11
C HIS A 615 16.77 19.78 26.01
N ARG A 616 16.38 21.03 26.27
CA ARG A 616 16.31 22.09 25.23
C ARG A 616 17.66 22.39 24.56
N ASP A 617 18.77 22.17 25.27
CA ASP A 617 20.12 22.48 24.77
C ASP A 617 20.64 21.43 23.76
N THR A 618 20.02 20.25 23.71
CA THR A 618 20.42 19.12 22.85
C THR A 618 19.45 18.85 21.71
N GLN A 619 18.32 19.56 21.65
CA GLN A 619 17.30 19.37 20.63
C GLN A 619 17.40 20.46 19.54
N TYR A 620 17.42 20.00 18.29
CA TYR A 620 17.49 20.84 17.09
C TYR A 620 16.40 20.42 16.11
N LEU A 621 15.93 21.37 15.32
CA LEU A 621 14.96 21.18 14.25
C LEU A 621 15.53 21.73 12.95
N PHE A 622 14.99 21.31 11.81
CA PHE A 622 15.41 21.87 10.52
C PHE A 622 14.32 21.78 9.46
N THR A 623 14.17 22.85 8.70
CA THR A 623 13.24 22.91 7.58
C THR A 623 14.00 22.91 6.27
N ALA A 624 13.40 22.30 5.26
CA ALA A 624 13.87 22.31 3.89
C ALA A 624 12.70 22.71 3.00
N ASP A 625 12.76 23.91 2.41
CA ASP A 625 11.73 24.38 1.50
C ASP A 625 12.06 23.93 0.07
N PRO A 626 11.24 23.05 -0.55
CA PRO A 626 11.48 22.60 -1.91
C PRO A 626 11.28 23.67 -2.97
N ALA A 627 10.49 24.72 -2.69
CA ALA A 627 10.18 25.77 -3.64
C ALA A 627 11.27 26.84 -3.66
N THR A 628 11.75 27.27 -2.50
CA THR A 628 12.83 28.26 -2.40
C THR A 628 14.21 27.62 -2.42
N GLY A 629 14.36 26.35 -2.05
CA GLY A 629 15.66 25.69 -1.92
C GLY A 629 16.42 26.11 -0.65
N ASP A 630 15.75 26.73 0.31
CA ASP A 630 16.35 27.15 1.57
C ASP A 630 16.28 26.04 2.63
N LEU A 631 17.40 25.87 3.33
CA LEU A 631 17.57 24.99 4.47
C LEU A 631 17.82 25.86 5.70
N VAL A 632 17.03 25.68 6.74
CA VAL A 632 17.15 26.47 7.98
C VAL A 632 17.22 25.53 9.17
N GLY A 633 18.24 25.70 10.01
CA GLY A 633 18.39 24.98 11.28
C GLY A 633 17.94 25.83 12.46
N TYR A 634 17.23 25.21 13.39
CA TYR A 634 16.68 25.84 14.58
C TYR A 634 17.17 25.16 15.86
N SER A 635 17.38 25.94 16.93
CA SER A 635 17.68 25.43 18.27
C SER A 635 16.54 25.75 19.24
N LEU A 636 16.31 24.84 20.19
CA LEU A 636 15.29 24.98 21.25
C LEU A 636 15.79 25.67 22.52
N ARG A 637 17.07 26.07 22.59
CA ARG A 637 17.68 26.79 23.73
C ARG A 637 16.85 27.95 24.33
N PRO A 638 16.20 28.83 23.55
CA PRO A 638 15.41 29.94 24.11
C PRO A 638 14.09 29.50 24.75
N SER A 639 13.76 28.21 24.72
CA SER A 639 12.53 27.67 25.32
C SER A 639 12.49 27.87 26.83
N THR A 640 11.33 28.29 27.32
CA THR A 640 11.02 28.43 28.75
C THR A 640 9.97 27.40 29.16
N LEU A 641 9.82 27.17 30.47
CA LEU A 641 8.83 26.20 31.00
C LEU A 641 7.39 26.53 30.57
N THR A 642 7.07 27.81 30.35
CA THR A 642 5.73 28.27 29.98
C THR A 642 5.53 28.45 28.47
N LYS A 643 6.60 28.74 27.73
CA LYS A 643 6.56 28.95 26.27
C LYS A 643 7.79 28.34 25.61
N LEU A 644 7.56 27.37 24.74
CA LEU A 644 8.58 26.80 23.87
C LEU A 644 8.82 27.75 22.68
N ALA A 645 10.08 27.96 22.36
CA ALA A 645 10.51 28.87 21.30
C ALA A 645 11.76 28.31 20.60
N VAL A 646 11.92 28.68 19.34
CA VAL A 646 13.12 28.38 18.55
C VAL A 646 13.89 29.65 18.22
N GLU A 647 15.20 29.51 18.11
CA GLU A 647 16.09 30.48 17.46
C GLU A 647 16.70 29.86 16.21
N THR A 648 16.93 30.67 15.18
CA THR A 648 17.64 30.22 13.98
C THR A 648 19.14 30.17 14.25
N VAL A 649 19.76 29.02 13.96
CA VAL A 649 21.20 28.79 14.19
C VAL A 649 21.99 29.01 12.90
N TRP A 650 21.49 28.45 11.80
CA TRP A 650 22.13 28.52 10.50
C TRP A 650 21.08 28.52 9.39
N THR A 651 21.45 29.12 8.26
CA THR A 651 20.67 29.11 7.03
C THR A 651 21.61 28.80 5.88
N ALA A 652 21.22 27.86 5.03
CA ALA A 652 21.93 27.53 3.80
C ALA A 652 20.93 27.57 2.64
N SER A 653 21.28 28.22 1.55
CA SER A 653 20.47 28.21 0.34
C SER A 653 21.14 27.34 -0.72
N LEU A 654 20.42 26.35 -1.23
CA LEU A 654 20.87 25.48 -2.32
C LEU A 654 20.52 26.07 -3.71
N GLN A 655 20.10 27.33 -3.76
CA GLN A 655 19.69 28.01 -4.99
C GLN A 655 20.86 28.10 -5.99
N SER A 656 20.81 27.23 -6.99
CA SER A 656 21.22 27.57 -8.35
C SER A 656 19.93 27.69 -9.15
N GLU A 657 19.75 28.77 -9.93
CA GLU A 657 18.49 28.98 -10.65
C GLU A 657 18.19 27.73 -11.50
N GLY A 658 17.01 27.14 -11.31
CA GLY A 658 16.59 25.93 -12.01
C GLY A 658 16.82 24.60 -11.27
N GLN A 659 17.46 24.58 -10.10
CA GLN A 659 17.54 23.39 -9.22
C GLN A 659 16.47 23.40 -8.13
N LYS A 660 15.80 22.26 -7.95
CA LYS A 660 14.74 22.04 -6.97
C LYS A 660 15.13 20.91 -6.02
N ILE A 661 14.84 21.06 -4.72
CA ILE A 661 14.99 19.95 -3.76
C ILE A 661 13.90 18.91 -4.03
N THR A 662 14.30 17.67 -4.30
CA THR A 662 13.39 16.55 -4.56
C THR A 662 13.32 15.59 -3.38
N HIS A 663 14.45 15.29 -2.73
CA HIS A 663 14.53 14.36 -1.61
C HIS A 663 15.34 14.93 -0.44
N VAL A 664 14.86 14.65 0.77
CA VAL A 664 15.56 14.89 2.05
C VAL A 664 15.48 13.58 2.82
N VAL A 665 16.61 12.89 2.96
CA VAL A 665 16.68 11.54 3.56
C VAL A 665 17.60 11.55 4.77
N MET A 666 17.05 11.09 5.89
CA MET A 666 17.77 10.89 7.14
C MET A 666 18.00 9.40 7.37
N ARG A 667 19.02 9.07 8.16
CA ARG A 667 19.22 7.71 8.64
C ARG A 667 18.01 7.27 9.47
N ASN A 668 17.65 5.99 9.39
CA ASN A 668 16.61 5.43 10.24
C ASN A 668 16.99 5.60 11.73
N PRO A 669 16.20 6.29 12.57
CA PRO A 669 16.53 6.49 13.99
C PRO A 669 16.54 5.20 14.81
N LEU A 670 15.90 4.12 14.32
CA LEU A 670 15.83 2.82 14.98
C LEU A 670 17.01 1.90 14.62
N GLU A 671 17.86 2.31 13.68
CA GLU A 671 19.03 1.53 13.28
C GLU A 671 20.12 1.56 14.35
N HIS A 672 20.72 0.40 14.62
CA HIS A 672 21.92 0.27 15.45
C HIS A 672 23.12 -0.14 14.60
N VAL A 673 24.30 0.37 14.95
CA VAL A 673 25.56 0.07 14.27
C VAL A 673 26.43 -0.78 15.20
N HIS A 674 26.62 -2.06 14.85
CA HIS A 674 27.41 -2.97 15.67
C HIS A 674 28.91 -2.66 15.64
N SER A 675 29.49 -2.48 14.45
CA SER A 675 30.92 -2.23 14.28
C SER A 675 31.21 -0.78 13.90
N GLN A 676 31.99 -0.10 14.74
CA GLN A 676 32.42 1.30 14.57
C GLN A 676 33.54 1.47 13.52
N GLY A 677 34.25 0.40 13.19
CA GLY A 677 35.32 0.41 12.21
C GLY A 677 35.32 -0.84 11.34
N ARG A 678 36.07 -0.79 10.25
CA ARG A 678 36.30 -1.90 9.33
C ARG A 678 37.76 -2.34 9.45
N VAL A 679 37.98 -3.65 9.57
CA VAL A 679 39.34 -4.21 9.62
C VAL A 679 39.91 -4.26 8.19
N MET A 680 41.12 -3.75 8.03
CA MET A 680 41.86 -3.69 6.78
C MET A 680 42.77 -4.93 6.64
N GLY A 681 43.32 -5.17 5.45
CA GLY A 681 44.14 -6.36 5.17
C GLY A 681 45.40 -6.43 6.04
N ASP A 682 45.97 -5.27 6.38
CA ASP A 682 47.12 -5.16 7.27
C ASP A 682 46.77 -5.27 8.77
N ARG A 683 45.52 -5.63 9.10
CA ARG A 683 44.92 -5.67 10.45
C ARG A 683 44.77 -4.30 11.12
N SER A 684 44.99 -3.21 10.38
CA SER A 684 44.60 -1.88 10.85
C SER A 684 43.08 -1.73 10.84
N VAL A 685 42.58 -0.69 11.50
CA VAL A 685 41.14 -0.39 11.55
C VAL A 685 40.90 0.94 10.87
N LEU A 686 39.98 0.94 9.90
CA LEU A 686 39.44 2.13 9.29
C LEU A 686 38.12 2.49 9.96
N TYR A 687 38.11 3.54 10.76
CA TYR A 687 36.94 3.98 11.52
C TYR A 687 35.90 4.63 10.61
N LYS A 688 34.64 4.23 10.78
CA LYS A 688 33.50 4.78 10.04
C LYS A 688 33.15 6.17 10.58
N TYR A 689 32.80 7.10 9.69
CA TYR A 689 32.27 8.40 10.10
C TYR A 689 30.77 8.29 10.35
N LEU A 690 30.39 8.19 11.63
CA LEU A 690 29.02 7.90 12.06
C LEU A 690 28.34 9.13 12.66
N ASN A 691 27.91 10.04 11.78
CA ASN A 691 27.15 11.22 12.21
C ASN A 691 25.63 10.92 12.26
N PRO A 692 24.99 10.88 13.45
CA PRO A 692 23.56 10.63 13.57
C PRO A 692 22.69 11.78 13.04
N ASN A 693 23.26 12.97 12.87
CA ASN A 693 22.57 14.20 12.45
C ASN A 693 22.83 14.52 10.97
N LEU A 694 23.40 13.57 10.22
CA LEU A 694 23.69 13.74 8.81
C LEU A 694 22.41 13.56 7.99
N VAL A 695 22.19 14.46 7.04
CA VAL A 695 21.06 14.42 6.12
C VAL A 695 21.55 14.51 4.69
N ALA A 696 21.02 13.63 3.85
CA ALA A 696 21.24 13.65 2.41
C ALA A 696 20.13 14.48 1.76
N VAL A 697 20.50 15.61 1.16
CA VAL A 697 19.61 16.49 0.39
C VAL A 697 19.94 16.34 -1.09
N VAL A 698 18.93 16.02 -1.90
CA VAL A 698 19.09 15.88 -3.35
C VAL A 698 18.41 17.04 -4.06
N THR A 699 19.15 17.67 -4.97
CA THR A 699 18.63 18.66 -5.90
C THR A 699 18.63 18.12 -7.33
N GLU A 700 17.54 18.34 -8.05
CA GLU A 700 17.40 18.05 -9.47
C GLU A 700 17.09 19.34 -10.22
N GLY A 701 17.74 19.57 -11.35
CA GLY A 701 17.47 20.74 -12.17
C GLY A 701 18.40 20.90 -13.35
N THR A 702 18.25 22.02 -14.05
CA THR A 702 19.19 22.41 -15.10
C THR A 702 20.30 23.26 -14.51
N ASP A 703 21.53 22.81 -14.63
CA ASP A 703 22.70 23.61 -14.30
C ASP A 703 22.81 24.79 -15.27
N ASN A 704 22.77 26.02 -14.75
CA ASN A 704 22.89 27.26 -15.52
C ASN A 704 24.20 27.36 -16.31
N ILE A 705 25.30 26.80 -15.79
CA ILE A 705 26.64 26.95 -16.37
C ILE A 705 26.74 26.13 -17.66
N HIS A 706 26.30 24.87 -17.60
CA HIS A 706 26.39 23.96 -18.73
C HIS A 706 25.10 23.83 -19.53
N LYS A 707 23.98 24.40 -19.04
CA LYS A 707 22.62 24.24 -19.56
C LYS A 707 22.23 22.77 -19.75
N VAL A 708 22.61 21.94 -18.79
CA VAL A 708 22.32 20.51 -18.81
C VAL A 708 21.64 20.09 -17.53
N THR A 709 20.79 19.07 -17.61
CA THR A 709 20.20 18.41 -16.45
C THR A 709 21.30 17.88 -15.53
N SER A 710 21.14 18.11 -14.24
CA SER A 710 22.07 17.67 -13.21
C SER A 710 21.33 17.21 -11.97
N VAL A 711 21.82 16.14 -11.36
CA VAL A 711 21.41 15.67 -10.04
C VAL A 711 22.58 15.89 -9.09
N THR A 712 22.36 16.64 -8.02
CA THR A 712 23.40 16.93 -7.03
C THR A 712 22.96 16.41 -5.66
N VAL A 713 23.87 15.71 -4.98
CA VAL A 713 23.67 15.17 -3.64
C VAL A 713 24.53 15.96 -2.66
N HIS A 714 23.90 16.55 -1.65
CA HIS A 714 24.54 17.28 -0.57
C HIS A 714 24.40 16.50 0.74
N LEU A 715 25.51 16.25 1.42
CA LEU A 715 25.51 15.67 2.77
C LEU A 715 25.76 16.80 3.78
N ILE A 716 24.76 17.08 4.59
CA ILE A 716 24.73 18.25 5.48
C ILE A 716 24.54 17.78 6.92
N ASP A 717 25.35 18.31 7.84
CA ASP A 717 25.10 18.18 9.27
C ASP A 717 24.01 19.15 9.70
N VAL A 718 22.89 18.63 10.18
CA VAL A 718 21.70 19.44 10.50
C VAL A 718 21.86 20.32 11.74
N ILE A 719 22.78 20.00 12.63
CA ILE A 719 22.99 20.80 13.85
C ILE A 719 23.81 22.05 13.50
N THR A 720 24.89 21.88 12.73
CA THR A 720 25.84 22.96 12.44
C THR A 720 25.62 23.64 11.10
N GLY A 721 24.91 23.02 10.16
CA GLY A 721 24.76 23.48 8.78
C GLY A 721 26.00 23.22 7.91
N ALA A 722 26.97 22.45 8.41
CA ALA A 722 28.20 22.16 7.68
C ALA A 722 27.96 21.17 6.53
N PHE A 723 28.44 21.52 5.34
CA PHE A 723 28.46 20.62 4.19
C PHE A 723 29.65 19.67 4.30
N ILE A 724 29.37 18.39 4.52
CA ILE A 724 30.39 17.33 4.62
C ILE A 724 30.84 16.90 3.22
N TYR A 725 29.90 16.78 2.29
CA TYR A 725 30.16 16.37 0.91
C TYR A 725 29.14 16.98 -0.05
N SER A 726 29.57 17.26 -1.27
CA SER A 726 28.68 17.61 -2.39
C SER A 726 29.18 16.95 -3.67
N GLY A 727 28.33 16.11 -4.26
CA GLY A 727 28.62 15.41 -5.52
C GLY A 727 27.58 15.75 -6.57
N SER A 728 28.01 16.23 -7.74
CA SER A 728 27.12 16.62 -8.85
C SER A 728 27.32 15.73 -10.08
N HIS A 729 26.22 15.15 -10.57
CA HIS A 729 26.17 14.34 -11.79
C HIS A 729 25.59 15.15 -12.93
N LYS A 730 26.39 15.42 -13.96
CA LYS A 730 25.96 16.14 -15.17
C LYS A 730 25.29 15.18 -16.15
N ARG A 731 24.29 15.66 -16.90
CA ARG A 731 23.44 14.85 -17.80
C ARG A 731 22.73 13.72 -17.04
N ALA A 732 22.24 14.04 -15.85
CA ALA A 732 21.52 13.11 -14.99
C ALA A 732 20.11 13.64 -14.70
N ARG A 733 19.14 12.72 -14.67
CA ARG A 733 17.73 13.00 -14.39
C ARG A 733 17.15 11.95 -13.45
N GLY A 734 16.08 12.30 -12.74
CA GLY A 734 15.28 11.35 -11.98
C GLY A 734 14.52 10.32 -12.85
N PRO A 735 13.80 9.38 -12.22
CA PRO A 735 13.53 9.32 -10.78
C PRO A 735 14.79 8.98 -9.96
N VAL A 736 14.96 9.70 -8.84
CA VAL A 736 16.06 9.48 -7.91
C VAL A 736 15.52 8.72 -6.69
N HIS A 737 16.19 7.64 -6.31
CA HIS A 737 15.95 6.96 -5.05
C HIS A 737 17.21 7.01 -4.21
N VAL A 738 17.08 7.28 -2.92
CA VAL A 738 18.20 7.46 -2.00
C VAL A 738 17.95 6.62 -0.75
N VAL A 739 18.96 5.87 -0.34
CA VAL A 739 19.01 5.14 0.93
C VAL A 739 20.21 5.62 1.71
N HIS A 740 19.98 5.98 2.97
CA HIS A 740 21.00 6.42 3.91
C HIS A 740 20.97 5.51 5.13
N SER A 741 22.06 4.77 5.36
CA SER A 741 22.21 3.81 6.44
C SER A 741 23.65 3.86 6.96
N GLU A 742 23.82 3.67 8.28
CA GLU A 742 25.12 3.70 8.96
C GLU A 742 26.03 4.90 8.59
N ASN A 743 27.05 4.66 7.75
CA ASN A 743 28.05 5.62 7.25
C ASN A 743 28.02 5.75 5.72
N TRP A 744 27.00 5.21 5.06
CA TRP A 744 26.94 5.10 3.61
C TRP A 744 25.61 5.58 3.03
N ILE A 745 25.70 6.10 1.81
CA ILE A 745 24.56 6.59 1.04
C ILE A 745 24.61 5.92 -0.33
N VAL A 746 23.51 5.26 -0.70
CA VAL A 746 23.32 4.69 -2.04
C VAL A 746 22.20 5.45 -2.71
N TYR A 747 22.42 5.89 -3.95
CA TYR A 747 21.40 6.56 -4.72
C TYR A 747 21.46 6.18 -6.20
N CYS A 748 20.30 6.15 -6.85
CA CYS A 748 20.20 5.88 -8.28
C CYS A 748 19.72 7.10 -9.06
N TYR A 749 20.13 7.20 -10.32
CA TYR A 749 19.66 8.22 -11.26
C TYR A 749 19.74 7.70 -12.69
N HIS A 750 19.10 8.39 -13.63
CA HIS A 750 19.19 8.09 -15.05
C HIS A 750 20.22 8.99 -15.73
N ASN A 751 21.23 8.39 -16.36
CA ASN A 751 22.25 9.10 -17.12
C ASN A 751 21.77 9.32 -18.57
N GLU A 752 21.48 10.56 -18.94
CA GLU A 752 20.97 10.94 -20.26
C GLU A 752 22.03 10.80 -21.37
N LYS A 753 23.33 10.91 -21.03
CA LYS A 753 24.41 10.78 -22.01
C LYS A 753 24.52 9.35 -22.53
N SER A 754 24.47 8.38 -21.62
CA SER A 754 24.58 6.95 -21.93
C SER A 754 23.23 6.22 -21.97
N ARG A 755 22.13 6.91 -21.68
CA ARG A 755 20.75 6.39 -21.67
C ARG A 755 20.57 5.13 -20.81
N ARG A 756 21.13 5.15 -19.60
CA ARG A 756 21.12 4.00 -18.68
C ARG A 756 20.96 4.44 -17.23
N ALA A 757 20.46 3.54 -16.38
CA ALA A 757 20.41 3.78 -14.95
C ALA A 757 21.80 3.56 -14.33
N GLU A 758 22.16 4.41 -13.37
CA GLU A 758 23.40 4.32 -12.63
C GLU A 758 23.11 4.37 -11.13
N ILE A 759 23.80 3.53 -10.35
CA ILE A 759 23.77 3.51 -8.89
C ILE A 759 25.11 4.05 -8.40
N SER A 760 25.09 5.12 -7.62
CA SER A 760 26.29 5.69 -7.01
C SER A 760 26.27 5.45 -5.51
N VAL A 761 27.45 5.17 -4.96
CA VAL A 761 27.66 4.86 -3.55
C VAL A 761 28.66 5.84 -2.98
N ILE A 762 28.34 6.36 -1.80
CA ILE A 762 29.22 7.18 -0.98
C ILE A 762 29.43 6.47 0.36
N GLU A 763 30.67 6.34 0.80
CA GLU A 763 31.01 5.92 2.16
C GLU A 763 31.88 6.97 2.84
N LEU A 764 31.62 7.19 4.12
CA LEU A 764 32.33 8.18 4.94
C LEU A 764 33.17 7.49 6.02
N TYR A 765 34.42 7.91 6.16
CA TYR A 765 35.40 7.38 7.11
C TYR A 765 36.09 8.50 7.89
N GLU A 766 36.43 8.26 9.16
CA GLU A 766 37.27 9.16 9.97
C GLU A 766 38.76 8.96 9.67
N GLY A 767 39.16 7.73 9.32
CA GLY A 767 40.55 7.34 9.09
C GLY A 767 41.03 6.26 10.05
N ALA A 768 42.34 6.22 10.31
CA ALA A 768 42.97 5.19 11.15
C ALA A 768 42.85 5.44 12.66
N VAL A 769 42.50 6.67 13.06
CA VAL A 769 42.36 7.08 14.47
C VAL A 769 40.97 7.61 14.68
N GLN A 770 40.28 7.12 15.71
CA GLN A 770 38.99 7.62 16.11
C GLN A 770 39.15 8.90 16.94
N SER A 771 38.42 9.95 16.57
CA SER A 771 38.49 11.26 17.24
C SER A 771 37.96 11.22 18.68
N ASN A 772 36.79 10.60 18.89
CA ASN A 772 36.19 10.36 20.20
C ASN A 772 35.48 9.01 20.23
N THR A 773 35.78 8.20 21.24
CA THR A 773 35.24 6.84 21.40
C THR A 773 33.93 6.79 22.19
N SER A 774 33.64 7.82 23.00
CA SER A 774 32.53 7.77 23.96
C SER A 774 31.25 8.44 23.43
N ALA A 775 31.39 9.57 22.74
CA ALA A 775 30.24 10.33 22.25
C ALA A 775 30.56 11.06 20.94
N PHE A 776 29.56 11.17 20.07
CA PHE A 776 29.59 12.02 18.90
C PHE A 776 28.89 13.34 19.19
N SER A 777 29.55 14.46 18.87
CA SER A 777 28.94 15.80 18.91
C SER A 777 29.26 16.53 17.62
N SER A 778 28.24 17.01 16.93
CA SER A 778 28.41 17.75 15.67
C SER A 778 29.28 19.01 15.82
N PHE A 779 29.29 19.64 17.01
CA PHE A 779 30.11 20.83 17.29
C PHE A 779 31.60 20.52 17.47
N ASN A 780 31.92 19.30 17.88
CA ASN A 780 33.29 18.80 18.04
C ASN A 780 33.51 17.61 17.09
N SER A 781 33.08 17.78 15.84
CA SER A 781 33.16 16.73 14.83
C SER A 781 34.63 16.40 14.48
N PRO A 782 34.92 15.15 14.07
CA PRO A 782 36.24 14.76 13.59
C PRO A 782 36.72 15.67 12.45
N PRO A 783 38.04 15.79 12.20
CA PRO A 783 38.54 16.44 10.99
C PRO A 783 37.89 15.83 9.74
N GLY A 784 37.80 16.63 8.66
CA GLY A 784 36.95 16.34 7.48
C GLY A 784 36.93 14.87 7.06
N ALA A 785 35.72 14.32 6.94
CA ALA A 785 35.50 12.91 6.62
C ALA A 785 36.18 12.53 5.30
N ILE A 786 36.85 11.37 5.29
CA ILE A 786 37.36 10.75 4.08
C ILE A 786 36.16 10.17 3.33
N VAL A 787 35.92 10.70 2.14
CA VAL A 787 34.77 10.31 1.31
C VAL A 787 35.25 9.42 0.17
N GLU A 788 34.80 8.17 0.18
CA GLU A 788 34.99 7.24 -0.92
C GLU A 788 33.72 7.20 -1.77
N HIS A 789 33.87 7.37 -3.09
CA HIS A 789 32.76 7.47 -4.02
C HIS A 789 32.99 6.63 -5.28
N GLN A 790 32.00 5.80 -5.63
CA GLN A 790 32.05 4.97 -6.83
C GLN A 790 30.67 4.80 -7.45
N SER A 791 30.62 4.76 -8.78
CA SER A 791 29.39 4.60 -9.55
C SER A 791 29.38 3.28 -10.31
N TYR A 792 28.18 2.72 -10.44
CA TYR A 792 27.88 1.44 -11.07
C TYR A 792 26.76 1.62 -12.09
N VAL A 793 26.75 0.79 -13.12
CA VAL A 793 25.71 0.71 -14.14
C VAL A 793 24.70 -0.34 -13.72
N PHE A 794 23.42 0.01 -13.79
CA PHE A 794 22.32 -0.90 -13.51
C PHE A 794 21.47 -1.09 -14.78
N PRO A 795 21.13 -2.34 -15.16
CA PRO A 795 20.54 -2.62 -16.47
C PRO A 795 19.04 -2.31 -16.58
N SER A 796 18.36 -2.01 -15.47
CA SER A 796 16.92 -1.68 -15.41
C SER A 796 16.70 -0.33 -14.74
N SER A 797 15.51 0.28 -14.87
CA SER A 797 15.09 1.31 -13.93
C SER A 797 14.71 0.71 -12.58
N ILE A 798 14.61 1.57 -11.56
CA ILE A 798 14.29 1.23 -10.17
C ILE A 798 13.07 2.09 -9.79
N ASP A 799 12.05 1.46 -9.20
CA ASP A 799 10.82 2.13 -8.75
C ASP A 799 10.88 2.52 -7.26
N ALA A 800 11.62 1.76 -6.45
CA ALA A 800 11.82 2.01 -5.03
C ALA A 800 13.08 1.31 -4.51
N MET A 801 13.65 1.83 -3.42
CA MET A 801 14.86 1.30 -2.80
C MET A 801 14.80 1.45 -1.27
N VAL A 802 15.25 0.44 -0.52
CA VAL A 802 15.35 0.46 0.95
C VAL A 802 16.49 -0.45 1.44
N ASP A 803 17.03 -0.22 2.62
CA ASP A 803 17.98 -1.13 3.29
C ASP A 803 17.27 -2.13 4.23
N THR A 804 17.93 -3.25 4.52
CA THR A 804 17.50 -4.20 5.53
C THR A 804 17.89 -3.74 6.94
N VAL A 805 16.99 -3.88 7.91
CA VAL A 805 17.20 -3.49 9.31
C VAL A 805 17.00 -4.68 10.25
N THR A 806 17.94 -4.85 11.19
CA THR A 806 17.90 -5.83 12.28
C THR A 806 18.15 -5.14 13.63
N GLU A 807 17.91 -5.85 14.72
CA GLU A 807 17.89 -5.26 16.06
C GLU A 807 19.27 -4.70 16.46
N LYS A 808 20.35 -5.45 16.18
CA LYS A 808 21.72 -5.08 16.57
C LYS A 808 22.60 -4.62 15.41
N GLY A 809 22.18 -4.81 14.16
CA GLY A 809 22.97 -4.45 12.97
C GLY A 809 24.26 -5.27 12.82
N ILE A 810 24.22 -6.56 13.18
CA ILE A 810 25.33 -7.51 13.05
C ILE A 810 25.30 -8.21 11.68
N THR A 811 24.11 -8.60 11.23
CA THR A 811 23.95 -9.25 9.93
C THR A 811 24.39 -8.31 8.79
N SER A 812 24.84 -8.87 7.67
CA SER A 812 25.14 -8.08 6.49
C SER A 812 23.95 -7.25 6.03
N LYS A 813 24.21 -5.99 5.65
CA LYS A 813 23.20 -5.08 5.11
C LYS A 813 22.98 -5.37 3.64
N HIS A 814 21.74 -5.58 3.22
CA HIS A 814 21.36 -5.67 1.82
C HIS A 814 20.47 -4.49 1.43
N VAL A 815 20.51 -4.10 0.16
CA VAL A 815 19.66 -3.07 -0.43
C VAL A 815 18.60 -3.77 -1.28
N LEU A 816 17.34 -3.57 -0.93
CA LEU A 816 16.21 -4.10 -1.67
C LEU A 816 15.82 -3.11 -2.77
N LEU A 817 15.71 -3.61 -4.01
CA LEU A 817 15.38 -2.85 -5.20
C LEU A 817 14.06 -3.36 -5.79
N ALA A 818 13.09 -2.47 -5.98
CA ALA A 818 11.90 -2.78 -6.77
C ALA A 818 12.16 -2.48 -8.25
N LEU A 819 12.00 -3.49 -9.10
CA LEU A 819 12.08 -3.34 -10.55
C LEU A 819 10.69 -3.07 -11.13
N PRO A 820 10.57 -2.35 -12.26
CA PRO A 820 9.29 -2.10 -12.95
C PRO A 820 8.57 -3.38 -13.40
N THR A 821 9.30 -4.48 -13.58
CA THR A 821 8.74 -5.82 -13.85
C THR A 821 7.94 -6.36 -12.67
N GLY A 822 8.04 -5.72 -11.51
CA GLY A 822 7.47 -6.13 -10.23
C GLY A 822 8.32 -7.13 -9.47
N ALA A 823 9.54 -7.42 -9.93
CA ALA A 823 10.50 -8.23 -9.20
C ALA A 823 11.17 -7.41 -8.08
N ILE A 824 11.37 -8.03 -6.92
CA ILE A 824 12.07 -7.44 -5.77
C ILE A 824 13.44 -8.10 -5.69
N LEU A 825 14.48 -7.33 -6.03
CA LEU A 825 15.87 -7.78 -6.05
C LEU A 825 16.55 -7.45 -4.73
N GLU A 826 17.17 -8.46 -4.11
CA GLU A 826 18.02 -8.30 -2.94
C GLU A 826 19.48 -8.13 -3.37
N LEU A 827 20.03 -6.92 -3.25
CA LEU A 827 21.40 -6.61 -3.65
C LEU A 827 22.31 -6.48 -2.42
N PRO A 828 23.34 -7.33 -2.28
CA PRO A 828 24.28 -7.22 -1.17
C PRO A 828 25.07 -5.91 -1.17
N LYS A 829 25.14 -5.21 -0.02
CA LYS A 829 25.93 -3.97 0.12
C LYS A 829 27.42 -4.17 -0.20
N ALA A 830 27.95 -5.38 -0.05
CA ALA A 830 29.32 -5.72 -0.40
C ALA A 830 29.63 -5.57 -1.91
N LEU A 831 28.62 -5.68 -2.79
CA LEU A 831 28.78 -5.37 -4.21
C LEU A 831 28.76 -3.86 -4.48
N LEU A 832 28.12 -3.10 -3.60
CA LEU A 832 28.03 -1.66 -3.62
C LEU A 832 29.08 -1.03 -2.70
N ASP A 833 30.35 -1.42 -2.83
CA ASP A 833 31.46 -0.92 -2.00
C ASP A 833 32.37 -0.01 -2.86
N PRO A 834 32.58 1.27 -2.50
CA PRO A 834 33.39 2.18 -3.32
C PRO A 834 34.88 1.84 -3.33
N ARG A 835 35.34 0.97 -2.42
CA ARG A 835 36.74 0.55 -2.31
C ARG A 835 37.08 -0.63 -3.23
N ARG A 836 36.14 -1.08 -4.07
CA ARG A 836 36.37 -2.18 -5.01
C ARG A 836 37.46 -1.78 -6.01
N PRO A 837 38.60 -2.50 -6.05
CA PRO A 837 39.72 -2.12 -6.90
C PRO A 837 39.53 -2.63 -8.33
N ILE A 838 39.99 -1.88 -9.33
CA ILE A 838 40.02 -2.36 -10.72
C ILE A 838 40.99 -3.55 -10.83
N THR A 839 42.17 -3.44 -10.22
CA THR A 839 43.17 -4.51 -10.14
C THR A 839 43.45 -4.86 -8.67
N PRO A 840 43.07 -6.06 -8.18
CA PRO A 840 43.16 -6.41 -6.77
C PRO A 840 44.61 -6.67 -6.31
N THR A 841 45.05 -5.93 -5.29
CA THR A 841 46.33 -6.12 -4.58
C THR A 841 46.24 -7.30 -3.61
N ALA A 842 47.37 -7.70 -3.00
CA ALA A 842 47.37 -8.74 -1.96
C ALA A 842 46.53 -8.35 -0.73
N LEU A 843 46.63 -7.10 -0.29
CA LEU A 843 45.84 -6.57 0.84
C LEU A 843 44.34 -6.58 0.53
N HIS A 844 43.95 -6.20 -0.69
CA HIS A 844 42.53 -6.26 -1.11
C HIS A 844 41.98 -7.69 -1.09
N ARG A 845 42.81 -8.69 -1.41
CA ARG A 845 42.40 -10.11 -1.36
C ARG A 845 42.30 -10.62 0.08
N GLU A 846 43.16 -10.15 0.98
CA GLU A 846 43.09 -10.46 2.41
C GLU A 846 41.80 -9.90 3.04
N GLU A 847 41.36 -8.71 2.61
CA GLU A 847 40.07 -8.12 3.00
C GLU A 847 38.85 -8.80 2.36
N GLY A 848 39.05 -9.63 1.32
CA GLY A 848 37.96 -10.24 0.55
C GLY A 848 37.21 -9.27 -0.38
N LEU A 849 37.85 -8.17 -0.82
CA LEU A 849 37.23 -7.21 -1.73
C LEU A 849 37.03 -7.80 -3.13
N VAL A 850 35.79 -7.71 -3.62
CA VAL A 850 35.46 -8.11 -4.99
C VAL A 850 36.02 -7.06 -5.96
N PRO A 851 36.75 -7.44 -7.03
CA PRO A 851 37.24 -6.49 -8.03
C PRO A 851 36.11 -5.67 -8.63
N TYR A 852 36.36 -4.40 -8.98
CA TYR A 852 35.36 -3.52 -9.54
C TYR A 852 34.85 -4.04 -10.89
N THR A 853 33.55 -4.21 -10.96
CA THR A 853 32.81 -4.53 -12.18
C THR A 853 31.75 -3.43 -12.34
N PRO A 854 31.82 -2.60 -13.39
CA PRO A 854 30.92 -1.45 -13.51
C PRO A 854 29.46 -1.90 -13.64
N GLU A 855 29.19 -3.01 -14.31
CA GLU A 855 27.83 -3.54 -14.47
C GLU A 855 27.46 -4.44 -13.29
N LEU A 856 26.30 -4.16 -12.68
CA LEU A 856 25.73 -4.99 -11.63
C LEU A 856 24.78 -6.03 -12.24
N PRO A 857 25.01 -7.34 -12.00
CA PRO A 857 24.16 -8.38 -12.56
C PRO A 857 22.80 -8.44 -11.84
N ILE A 858 21.73 -8.66 -12.61
CA ILE A 858 20.43 -9.07 -12.06
C ILE A 858 20.38 -10.60 -12.14
N SER A 859 20.56 -11.26 -10.99
CA SER A 859 20.42 -12.71 -10.90
C SER A 859 19.03 -13.07 -10.37
N ALA A 860 18.38 -14.04 -11.02
CA ALA A 860 17.05 -14.50 -10.65
C ALA A 860 17.01 -15.16 -9.26
N GLU A 861 18.15 -15.67 -8.77
CA GLU A 861 18.27 -16.27 -7.43
C GLU A 861 18.14 -15.24 -6.31
N HIS A 862 18.44 -13.97 -6.60
CA HIS A 862 18.31 -12.86 -5.65
C HIS A 862 16.93 -12.18 -5.73
N ILE A 863 16.01 -12.69 -6.57
CA ILE A 863 14.65 -12.16 -6.65
C ILE A 863 13.79 -12.82 -5.56
N VAL A 864 13.46 -12.05 -4.53
CA VAL A 864 12.82 -12.54 -3.31
C VAL A 864 11.38 -13.01 -3.54
N ASN A 865 10.67 -12.36 -4.47
CA ASN A 865 9.25 -12.62 -4.72
C ASN A 865 8.98 -13.62 -5.85
N TYR A 866 10.00 -14.28 -6.41
CA TYR A 866 9.86 -15.35 -7.41
C TYR A 866 8.79 -15.07 -8.50
N ASN A 867 7.61 -15.72 -8.43
CA ASN A 867 6.50 -15.55 -9.39
C ASN A 867 5.41 -14.57 -8.92
N GLN A 868 5.58 -13.95 -7.76
CA GLN A 868 4.67 -13.01 -7.13
C GLN A 868 5.04 -11.56 -7.46
N SER A 869 5.05 -11.19 -8.75
CA SER A 869 5.31 -9.82 -9.20
C SER A 869 4.39 -8.79 -8.52
N VAL A 870 4.95 -7.68 -8.07
CA VAL A 870 4.24 -6.57 -7.40
C VAL A 870 4.15 -5.39 -8.35
N ALA A 871 2.94 -4.99 -8.75
CA ALA A 871 2.79 -3.88 -9.69
C ALA A 871 2.98 -2.52 -9.01
N ARG A 872 3.66 -1.58 -9.70
CA ARG A 872 3.82 -0.16 -9.34
C ARG A 872 4.19 0.03 -7.87
N VAL A 873 5.36 -0.47 -7.49
CA VAL A 873 5.86 -0.35 -6.12
C VAL A 873 6.06 1.13 -5.78
N ALA A 874 5.43 1.59 -4.71
CA ALA A 874 5.57 2.96 -4.22
C ALA A 874 6.62 3.06 -3.10
N GLY A 875 6.81 1.99 -2.34
CA GLY A 875 7.79 1.96 -1.26
C GLY A 875 7.86 0.63 -0.54
N PHE A 876 8.73 0.61 0.47
CA PHE A 876 8.95 -0.52 1.36
C PHE A 876 8.77 -0.05 2.81
N ALA A 877 8.43 -0.99 3.68
CA ALA A 877 8.69 -0.88 5.11
C ALA A 877 9.42 -2.13 5.57
N THR A 878 10.45 -1.91 6.37
CA THR A 878 11.33 -2.95 6.91
C THR A 878 11.33 -2.88 8.42
N ALA A 879 11.34 -4.03 9.08
CA ALA A 879 11.44 -4.09 10.53
C ALA A 879 12.34 -5.25 10.99
N ALA A 880 13.04 -5.03 12.08
CA ALA A 880 13.75 -6.10 12.77
C ALA A 880 12.74 -7.11 13.32
N SER A 881 13.02 -8.40 13.16
CA SER A 881 12.40 -9.45 13.96
C SER A 881 13.07 -9.51 15.34
N GLY A 882 12.65 -10.44 16.21
CA GLY A 882 13.39 -10.74 17.45
C GLY A 882 14.66 -11.58 17.23
N LEU A 883 14.98 -11.91 15.98
CA LEU A 883 16.17 -12.63 15.58
C LEU A 883 17.07 -11.74 14.72
N GLU A 884 18.37 -11.82 14.96
CA GLU A 884 19.33 -10.93 14.31
C GLU A 884 19.57 -11.31 12.85
N SER A 885 19.28 -12.55 12.46
CA SER A 885 19.47 -13.01 11.08
C SER A 885 18.36 -12.57 10.12
N THR A 886 17.19 -12.16 10.62
CA THR A 886 15.98 -12.00 9.80
C THR A 886 15.35 -10.60 9.90
N CYS A 887 15.00 -10.07 8.72
CA CYS A 887 14.30 -8.81 8.52
C CYS A 887 12.92 -9.06 7.93
N LEU A 888 11.90 -8.41 8.48
CA LEU A 888 10.53 -8.44 7.97
C LEU A 888 10.38 -7.33 6.92
N VAL A 889 9.85 -7.68 5.75
CA VAL A 889 9.74 -6.74 4.63
C VAL A 889 8.30 -6.74 4.12
N VAL A 890 7.69 -5.55 4.06
CA VAL A 890 6.46 -5.32 3.32
C VAL A 890 6.71 -4.33 2.19
N THR A 891 6.37 -4.73 0.98
CA THR A 891 6.41 -3.91 -0.23
C THR A 891 5.00 -3.47 -0.53
N TYR A 892 4.79 -2.17 -0.72
CA TYR A 892 3.47 -1.61 -1.01
C TYR A 892 3.51 -0.70 -2.24
N GLY A 893 2.40 -0.71 -2.98
CA GLY A 893 2.23 -0.02 -4.24
C GLY A 893 0.79 -0.17 -4.70
N LEU A 894 0.58 -0.56 -5.97
CA LEU A 894 -0.73 -1.07 -6.39
C LEU A 894 -1.03 -2.42 -5.74
N ASP A 895 -0.01 -3.25 -5.53
CA ASP A 895 -0.11 -4.52 -4.81
C ASP A 895 0.65 -4.45 -3.48
N ILE A 896 0.29 -5.33 -2.55
CA ILE A 896 1.01 -5.51 -1.28
C ILE A 896 1.62 -6.90 -1.28
N PHE A 897 2.91 -6.98 -0.94
CA PHE A 897 3.64 -8.22 -0.77
C PHE A 897 4.44 -8.18 0.53
N TYR A 898 4.33 -9.25 1.32
CA TYR A 898 5.08 -9.42 2.55
C TYR A 898 5.96 -10.67 2.47
N THR A 899 7.16 -10.57 3.02
CA THR A 899 8.10 -11.69 3.12
C THR A 899 9.12 -11.45 4.25
N ARG A 900 9.96 -12.45 4.50
CA ARG A 900 11.09 -12.37 5.42
C ARG A 900 12.38 -12.54 4.62
N VAL A 901 13.35 -11.68 4.89
CA VAL A 901 14.64 -11.69 4.22
C VAL A 901 15.72 -12.00 5.25
N ALA A 902 16.68 -12.85 4.90
CA ALA A 902 17.79 -13.25 5.78
C ALA A 902 19.13 -13.02 5.07
N PRO A 903 19.69 -11.79 5.13
CA PRO A 903 20.88 -11.41 4.35
C PRO A 903 22.08 -12.36 4.53
N SER A 904 22.33 -12.78 5.77
CA SER A 904 23.44 -13.70 6.12
C SER A 904 22.98 -15.14 6.33
N LYS A 905 21.81 -15.51 5.79
CA LYS A 905 21.06 -16.73 6.13
C LYS A 905 20.71 -16.83 7.62
N THR A 906 19.88 -17.81 7.99
CA THR A 906 19.38 -18.01 9.35
C THR A 906 20.43 -18.69 10.24
N PHE A 907 21.40 -17.91 10.74
CA PHE A 907 22.48 -18.43 11.60
C PHE A 907 22.08 -18.63 13.08
N ASP A 908 20.98 -18.03 13.52
CA ASP A 908 20.45 -18.06 14.88
C ASP A 908 19.24 -18.99 15.04
N ILE A 909 18.84 -19.69 13.97
CA ILE A 909 17.78 -20.70 13.97
C ILE A 909 18.39 -22.04 13.56
N LEU A 910 17.92 -23.11 14.19
CA LEU A 910 18.25 -24.46 13.74
C LEU A 910 17.69 -24.68 12.34
N LYS A 911 18.47 -25.27 11.44
CA LYS A 911 18.01 -25.48 10.07
C LYS A 911 16.72 -26.32 10.03
N ASP A 912 15.84 -25.99 9.09
CA ASP A 912 14.60 -26.74 8.87
C ASP A 912 14.85 -28.20 8.45
N ASP A 913 16.00 -28.47 7.80
CA ASP A 913 16.45 -29.79 7.36
C ASP A 913 17.21 -30.59 8.43
N PHE A 914 17.15 -30.16 9.69
CA PHE A 914 17.87 -30.83 10.77
C PHE A 914 17.32 -32.23 11.06
N ASP A 915 18.18 -33.25 10.91
CA ASP A 915 17.79 -34.65 11.10
C ASP A 915 17.69 -35.03 12.59
N HIS A 916 16.53 -34.72 13.17
CA HIS A 916 16.19 -35.10 14.55
C HIS A 916 16.20 -36.63 14.75
N VAL A 917 15.81 -37.41 13.74
CA VAL A 917 15.70 -38.87 13.83
C VAL A 917 17.08 -39.50 13.97
N LEU A 918 18.05 -39.06 13.17
CA LEU A 918 19.42 -39.55 13.22
C LEU A 918 20.01 -39.39 14.62
N ILE A 919 19.87 -38.20 15.22
CA ILE A 919 20.42 -37.92 16.55
C ILE A 919 19.71 -38.77 17.62
N SER A 920 18.38 -38.88 17.58
CA SER A 920 17.63 -39.74 18.51
C SER A 920 18.03 -41.21 18.41
N VAL A 921 18.23 -41.73 17.19
CA VAL A 921 18.65 -43.11 16.95
C VAL A 921 20.08 -43.34 17.46
N VAL A 922 21.02 -42.46 17.10
CA VAL A 922 22.42 -42.54 17.55
C VAL A 922 22.51 -42.51 19.07
N LEU A 923 21.78 -41.61 19.72
CA LEU A 923 21.77 -41.48 21.18
C LEU A 923 21.19 -42.72 21.85
N THR A 924 20.12 -43.30 21.30
CA THR A 924 19.53 -44.55 21.80
C THR A 924 20.50 -45.73 21.66
N ILE A 925 21.17 -45.85 20.51
CA ILE A 925 22.19 -46.87 20.28
C ILE A 925 23.36 -46.71 21.26
N LEU A 926 23.85 -45.48 21.47
CA LEU A 926 24.94 -45.20 22.42
C LEU A 926 24.56 -45.58 23.86
N ILE A 927 23.33 -45.28 24.30
CA ILE A 927 22.83 -45.70 25.62
C ILE A 927 22.79 -47.22 25.73
N LEU A 928 22.25 -47.91 24.72
CA LEU A 928 22.14 -49.37 24.72
C LEU A 928 23.53 -50.04 24.72
N VAL A 929 24.44 -49.57 23.86
CA VAL A 929 25.82 -50.06 23.80
C VAL A 929 26.54 -49.80 25.11
N SER A 930 26.36 -48.64 25.73
CA SER A 930 26.94 -48.31 27.05
C SER A 930 26.45 -49.27 28.13
N TYR A 931 25.14 -49.52 28.20
CA TYR A 931 24.56 -50.45 29.17
C TYR A 931 25.05 -51.89 28.97
N VAL A 932 25.09 -52.35 27.72
CA VAL A 932 25.57 -53.68 27.34
C VAL A 932 27.07 -53.81 27.65
N SER A 933 27.87 -52.81 27.31
CA SER A 933 29.32 -52.79 27.57
C SER A 933 29.64 -52.75 29.06
N LYS A 934 28.89 -51.97 29.86
CA LYS A 934 28.98 -51.96 31.33
C LYS A 934 28.75 -53.36 31.89
N ARG A 935 27.71 -54.06 31.42
CA ARG A 935 27.39 -55.42 31.87
C ARG A 935 28.47 -56.42 31.47
N PHE A 936 29.01 -56.33 30.25
CA PHE A 936 30.11 -57.21 29.81
C PHE A 936 31.40 -56.95 30.58
N SER A 937 31.74 -55.68 30.82
CA SER A 937 32.90 -55.28 31.61
C SER A 937 32.82 -55.79 33.05
N ALA A 938 31.68 -55.59 33.72
CA ALA A 938 31.45 -56.09 35.07
C ALA A 938 31.59 -57.62 35.16
N ARG A 939 31.06 -58.36 34.18
CA ARG A 939 31.23 -59.82 34.09
C ARG A 939 32.68 -60.23 33.87
N LYS A 940 33.43 -59.51 33.01
CA LYS A 940 34.85 -59.79 32.75
C LYS A 940 35.70 -59.54 34.00
N ALA A 941 35.50 -58.41 34.68
CA ALA A 941 36.18 -58.08 35.92
C ALA A 941 35.88 -59.09 37.03
N LEU A 942 34.61 -59.49 37.20
CA LEU A 942 34.23 -60.51 38.17
C LEU A 942 34.90 -61.87 37.87
N ARG A 943 34.91 -62.31 36.61
CA ARG A 943 35.63 -63.54 36.22
C ARG A 943 37.15 -63.46 36.45
N ALA A 944 37.74 -62.28 36.27
CA ALA A 944 39.17 -62.07 36.53
C ALA A 944 39.49 -62.08 38.03
N ALA A 945 38.58 -61.58 38.88
CA ALA A 945 38.73 -61.61 40.33
C ALA A 945 38.47 -62.99 40.96
N TRP A 946 37.74 -63.87 40.28
CA TRP A 946 37.44 -65.24 40.72
C TRP A 946 38.45 -66.28 40.23
N LYS A 947 39.43 -65.87 39.41
CA LYS A 947 40.64 -66.64 39.10
C LYS A 947 41.74 -66.20 40.05
#